data_AF-A0A2G4I2K2-F1
#
_entry.id   AF-A0A2G4I2K2-F1
#
_cell.length_a   1.000
_cell.length_b   1.000
_cell.length_c   1.000
_cell.angle_alpha   90.00
_cell.angle_beta   90.00
_cell.angle_gamma   90.00
#
_symmetry.space_group_name_H-M   'P 1'
#
loop_
_entity.id
_entity.type
_entity.pdbx_description
1 polymer ?
#
loop_
_entity_poly.entity_id
_entity_poly.type
_entity_poly.pdbx_seq_one_letter_code
_entity_poly.pdbx_strand_id
1 'polypeptide(L)'
;MLRKFWHRYFIVCLLATLCIEGWGQKSDNSPQSNTMLANLLFEQKEFAKAVLFFEDIVETNPDDETSYQRYLRCLVVLNEQEKAIKFIKKRIKKSTRPLPYVIDECWVNTTFPSSNLDKKYAERSQELLNLILEKIRPDANAHLFVSKRFDEHQLKEFAIKTLEQADLVFENIPEISNQLAFLYMETGDRMSGLGEYSNMMIYNGLPFESIKPILEIHITDSIDFIVFQRILIEQIQENPEITALSEGLKWTFIKQENWSSAFLYTRSLDKRLKENGSRVFELGGICISNKAYLVAIQCFEYCVSLGETGFNWLQCQAMLIETKYDYYSSNTASIAEIVDLKTQMTKFEKENGPQEATIPIAIKLATLYAQNDSLFTSKTASGIVTGFDMAEQLLRRYLAGESNPSLGTSKIDPGSNERSSFPYVLKKTATANVKIALGDILLAAGDVWTSELLYAQVEKDFKEEELGQFAKFKRAELSFYRGDFDWASMQLDVLKSATTQLISNDAMELALVIIDNLGIDSNYLALNWYGKALLAEKQHHFKTAFLYLDSINVSFPGHALSDEILFIRARIKETTKNYVEAASLLETLSIAYNFDILADNALYKLGLLYAYKLNDSSKAMERFEKLIETYGSSVYIVDARREYRKIRGY
;
A
#
# COMPACT_ATOMS: atom_id res chain seq x y z
N MET A 1 -21.81 -15.45 69.26
CA MET A 1 -20.63 -14.60 69.48
C MET A 1 -19.43 -15.39 70.04
N LEU A 2 -19.04 -16.56 69.50
CA LEU A 2 -17.76 -17.23 69.91
C LEU A 2 -17.21 -18.34 68.99
N ARG A 3 -17.74 -18.57 67.77
CA ARG A 3 -17.26 -19.66 66.88
C ARG A 3 -16.68 -19.26 65.52
N LYS A 4 -16.65 -17.97 65.16
CA LYS A 4 -16.02 -17.48 63.91
C LYS A 4 -14.61 -16.89 64.07
N PHE A 5 -14.06 -16.84 65.29
CA PHE A 5 -12.74 -16.26 65.56
C PHE A 5 -11.57 -17.28 65.51
N TRP A 6 -11.84 -18.58 65.58
CA TRP A 6 -10.78 -19.61 65.67
C TRP A 6 -10.29 -20.18 64.33
N HIS A 7 -11.05 -20.04 63.23
CA HIS A 7 -10.61 -20.56 61.92
C HIS A 7 -9.63 -19.67 61.16
N ARG A 8 -9.58 -18.36 61.47
CA ARG A 8 -8.61 -17.44 60.84
C ARG A 8 -7.20 -17.54 61.43
N TYR A 9 -7.06 -17.95 62.69
CA TYR A 9 -5.73 -18.14 63.31
C TYR A 9 -5.11 -19.51 63.01
N PHE A 10 -5.91 -20.55 62.77
CA PHE A 10 -5.38 -21.90 62.52
C PHE A 10 -4.73 -22.05 61.12
N ILE A 11 -5.17 -21.28 60.13
CA ILE A 11 -4.56 -21.28 58.77
C ILE A 11 -3.27 -20.43 58.75
N VAL A 12 -3.15 -19.44 59.63
CA VAL A 12 -1.93 -18.62 59.78
C VAL A 12 -0.82 -19.39 60.50
N CYS A 13 -1.15 -20.34 61.39
CA CYS A 13 -0.14 -21.15 62.07
C CYS A 13 0.31 -22.42 61.32
N LEU A 14 -0.48 -22.93 60.35
CA LEU A 14 -0.13 -24.15 59.60
C LEU A 14 0.70 -23.90 58.33
N LEU A 15 0.81 -22.65 57.88
CA LEU A 15 1.76 -22.23 56.82
C LEU A 15 3.11 -21.76 57.39
N ALA A 16 3.24 -21.66 58.71
CA ALA A 16 4.48 -21.25 59.39
C ALA A 16 5.44 -22.43 59.72
N THR A 17 5.08 -23.68 59.39
CA THR A 17 5.88 -24.88 59.72
C THR A 17 6.28 -25.75 58.52
N LEU A 18 6.18 -25.25 57.28
CA LEU A 18 6.61 -25.99 56.07
C LEU A 18 7.65 -25.26 55.20
N CYS A 19 8.30 -24.22 55.73
CA CYS A 19 9.46 -23.57 55.09
C CYS A 19 10.66 -23.48 56.04
N ILE A 20 10.97 -24.56 56.76
CA ILE A 20 12.25 -24.72 57.45
C ILE A 20 12.85 -26.02 56.94
N GLU A 21 13.46 -25.95 55.76
CA GLU A 21 14.60 -26.78 55.33
C GLU A 21 14.97 -26.38 53.90
N GLY A 22 16.09 -25.67 53.74
CA GLY A 22 16.63 -25.34 52.42
C GLY A 22 17.22 -23.94 52.31
N TRP A 23 18.43 -23.80 52.83
CA TRP A 23 19.38 -22.70 52.57
C TRP A 23 19.05 -21.33 53.16
N GLY A 24 19.63 -21.10 54.33
CA GLY A 24 19.96 -19.76 54.78
C GLY A 24 20.93 -19.10 53.80
N GLN A 25 20.42 -18.16 53.01
CA GLN A 25 21.13 -16.92 52.75
C GLN A 25 20.47 -15.87 53.63
N LYS A 26 21.25 -15.21 54.49
CA LYS A 26 20.86 -13.90 55.02
C LYS A 26 20.55 -13.05 53.78
N SER A 27 19.27 -12.76 53.52
CA SER A 27 18.95 -11.70 52.56
C SER A 27 19.57 -10.44 53.12
N ASP A 28 20.54 -9.88 52.41
CA ASP A 28 21.02 -8.55 52.71
C ASP A 28 19.81 -7.61 52.70
N ASN A 29 19.33 -7.21 53.88
CA ASN A 29 18.36 -6.12 54.06
C ASN A 29 19.06 -4.78 53.76
N SER A 30 19.71 -4.70 52.61
CA SER A 30 20.19 -3.45 52.06
C SER A 30 18.99 -2.71 51.47
N PRO A 31 18.95 -1.37 51.53
CA PRO A 31 17.90 -0.58 50.90
C PRO A 31 17.66 -0.96 49.43
N GLN A 32 18.72 -1.36 48.72
CA GLN A 32 18.66 -1.84 47.33
C GLN A 32 17.91 -3.17 47.16
N SER A 33 18.04 -4.12 48.11
CA SER A 33 17.31 -5.39 48.07
C SER A 33 15.80 -5.18 48.25
N ASN A 34 15.41 -4.30 49.16
CA ASN A 34 14.00 -3.95 49.39
C ASN A 34 13.37 -3.22 48.19
N THR A 35 14.11 -2.31 47.54
CA THR A 35 13.63 -1.66 46.31
C THR A 35 13.44 -2.66 45.17
N MET A 36 14.36 -3.62 45.01
CA MET A 36 14.25 -4.66 43.99
C MET A 36 13.04 -5.56 44.22
N LEU A 37 12.79 -5.96 45.48
CA LEU A 37 11.62 -6.76 45.86
C LEU A 37 10.31 -5.98 45.67
N ALA A 38 10.25 -4.71 46.08
CA ALA A 38 9.08 -3.86 45.89
C ALA A 38 8.71 -3.74 44.41
N ASN A 39 9.72 -3.54 43.55
CA ASN A 39 9.53 -3.48 42.11
C ASN A 39 9.05 -4.82 41.54
N LEU A 40 9.62 -5.95 41.96
CA LEU A 40 9.15 -7.28 41.54
C LEU A 40 7.68 -7.51 41.89
N LEU A 41 7.28 -7.20 43.13
CA LEU A 41 5.90 -7.34 43.59
C LEU A 41 4.94 -6.43 42.81
N PHE A 42 5.39 -5.24 42.44
CA PHE A 42 4.64 -4.32 41.59
C PHE A 42 4.39 -4.89 40.19
N GLU A 43 5.43 -5.41 39.54
CA GLU A 43 5.32 -6.06 38.22
C GLU A 43 4.41 -7.30 38.28
N GLN A 44 4.42 -8.03 39.40
CA GLN A 44 3.52 -9.16 39.66
C GLN A 44 2.09 -8.75 40.02
N LYS A 45 1.78 -7.44 40.04
CA LYS A 45 0.48 -6.87 40.42
C LYS A 45 0.06 -7.18 41.87
N GLU A 46 1.00 -7.53 42.75
CA GLU A 46 0.76 -7.76 44.18
C GLU A 46 0.77 -6.45 44.98
N PHE A 47 -0.09 -5.50 44.59
CA PHE A 47 -0.07 -4.11 45.11
C PHE A 47 -0.20 -4.01 46.64
N ALA A 48 -0.99 -4.89 47.27
CA ALA A 48 -1.16 -4.90 48.72
C ALA A 48 0.12 -5.25 49.49
N LYS A 49 1.04 -6.02 48.88
CA LYS A 49 2.35 -6.30 49.47
C LYS A 49 3.35 -5.23 49.08
N ALA A 50 3.34 -4.82 47.80
CA ALA A 50 4.25 -3.81 47.28
C ALA A 50 4.12 -2.46 48.01
N VAL A 51 2.89 -2.05 48.37
CA VAL A 51 2.63 -0.77 49.06
C VAL A 51 3.38 -0.65 50.38
N LEU A 52 3.56 -1.74 51.12
CA LEU A 52 4.26 -1.75 52.41
C LEU A 52 5.75 -1.43 52.24
N PHE A 53 6.39 -2.02 51.23
CA PHE A 53 7.80 -1.73 50.93
C PHE A 53 7.96 -0.33 50.34
N PHE A 54 7.06 0.08 49.45
CA PHE A 54 7.13 1.41 48.86
C PHE A 54 6.89 2.52 49.88
N GLU A 55 6.04 2.32 50.89
CA GLU A 55 5.81 3.29 51.97
C GLU A 55 7.14 3.60 52.69
N ASP A 56 7.90 2.57 53.09
CA ASP A 56 9.22 2.75 53.71
C ASP A 56 10.24 3.40 52.76
N ILE A 57 10.24 2.99 51.48
CA ILE A 57 11.17 3.53 50.47
C ILE A 57 10.93 5.03 50.24
N VAL A 58 9.67 5.47 50.09
CA VAL A 58 9.37 6.89 49.84
C VAL A 58 9.57 7.76 51.08
N GLU A 59 9.62 7.19 52.29
CA GLU A 59 10.00 7.91 53.49
C GLU A 59 11.53 8.03 53.66
N THR A 60 12.27 6.98 53.29
CA THR A 60 13.73 6.92 53.43
C THR A 60 14.49 7.57 52.28
N ASN A 61 13.95 7.51 51.06
CA ASN A 61 14.53 8.13 49.88
C ASN A 61 13.50 9.02 49.16
N PRO A 62 13.25 10.25 49.67
CA PRO A 62 12.20 11.11 49.16
C PRO A 62 12.37 11.51 47.69
N ASP A 63 13.59 11.57 47.17
CA ASP A 63 13.90 12.06 45.82
C ASP A 63 13.74 10.99 44.73
N ASP A 64 13.44 9.74 45.09
CA ASP A 64 13.18 8.67 44.13
C ASP A 64 11.76 8.77 43.54
N GLU A 65 11.67 9.46 42.39
CA GLU A 65 10.42 9.65 41.64
C GLU A 65 9.77 8.31 41.21
N THR A 66 10.58 7.28 40.92
CA THR A 66 10.04 6.00 40.43
C THR A 66 9.30 5.28 41.56
N SER A 67 9.91 5.22 42.74
CA SER A 67 9.27 4.65 43.93
C SER A 67 8.06 5.48 44.36
N TYR A 68 8.12 6.82 44.24
CA TYR A 68 6.97 7.68 44.47
C TYR A 68 5.79 7.36 43.54
N GLN A 69 6.01 7.28 42.22
CA GLN A 69 4.96 6.98 41.26
C GLN A 69 4.35 5.59 41.49
N ARG A 70 5.19 4.58 41.76
CA ARG A 70 4.75 3.21 42.04
C ARG A 70 3.97 3.12 43.35
N TYR A 71 4.40 3.82 44.40
CA TYR A 71 3.68 3.92 45.66
C TYR A 71 2.29 4.54 45.46
N LEU A 72 2.23 5.66 44.75
CA LEU A 72 0.98 6.35 44.50
C LEU A 72 0.02 5.48 43.67
N ARG A 73 0.56 4.78 42.65
CA ARG A 73 -0.22 3.80 41.88
C ARG A 73 -0.75 2.67 42.75
N CYS A 74 0.03 2.16 43.71
CA CYS A 74 -0.46 1.15 44.66
C CYS A 74 -1.64 1.69 45.48
N LEU A 75 -1.51 2.90 46.05
CA LEU A 75 -2.59 3.51 46.83
C LEU A 75 -3.87 3.69 46.01
N VAL A 76 -3.74 4.07 44.74
CA VAL A 76 -4.89 4.21 43.83
C VAL A 76 -5.55 2.86 43.55
N VAL A 77 -4.78 1.84 43.20
CA VAL A 77 -5.33 0.49 42.93
C VAL A 77 -5.97 -0.13 44.18
N LEU A 78 -5.44 0.16 45.37
CA LEU A 78 -5.97 -0.32 46.65
C LEU A 78 -7.16 0.49 47.18
N ASN A 79 -7.64 1.47 46.40
CA ASN A 79 -8.77 2.33 46.77
C ASN A 79 -8.51 3.20 48.03
N GLU A 80 -7.25 3.59 48.28
CA GLU A 80 -6.84 4.34 49.48
C GLU A 80 -6.70 5.86 49.23
N GLN A 81 -7.77 6.49 48.72
CA GLN A 81 -7.75 7.89 48.26
C GLN A 81 -7.30 8.90 49.33
N GLU A 82 -7.82 8.82 50.56
CA GLU A 82 -7.45 9.77 51.63
C GLU A 82 -5.97 9.69 52.00
N LYS A 83 -5.40 8.47 52.00
CA LYS A 83 -3.97 8.28 52.27
C LYS A 83 -3.14 8.86 51.15
N ALA A 84 -3.52 8.64 49.88
CA ALA A 84 -2.87 9.24 48.72
C ALA A 84 -2.87 10.77 48.79
N ILE A 85 -4.02 11.40 49.04
CA ILE A 85 -4.13 12.87 49.15
C ILE A 85 -3.27 13.40 50.30
N LYS A 86 -3.30 12.74 51.47
CA LYS A 86 -2.51 13.16 52.63
C LYS A 86 -1.00 13.05 52.35
N PHE A 87 -0.58 11.97 51.69
CA PHE A 87 0.79 11.77 51.27
C PHE A 87 1.25 12.84 50.27
N ILE A 88 0.47 13.09 49.21
CA ILE A 88 0.76 14.12 48.21
C ILE A 88 0.85 15.51 48.86
N LYS A 89 -0.08 15.89 49.74
CA LYS A 89 -0.03 17.18 50.44
C LYS A 89 1.20 17.32 51.33
N LYS A 90 1.67 16.24 51.96
CA LYS A 90 2.94 16.22 52.71
C LYS A 90 4.13 16.48 51.77
N ARG A 91 4.09 15.95 50.54
CA ARG A 91 5.11 16.17 49.50
C ARG A 91 5.09 17.60 48.96
N ILE A 92 3.92 18.14 48.62
CA ILE A 92 3.76 19.52 48.15
C ILE A 92 4.38 20.51 49.15
N LYS A 93 4.12 20.35 50.46
CA LYS A 93 4.66 21.25 51.50
C LYS A 93 6.18 21.21 51.68
N LYS A 94 6.82 20.09 51.34
CA LYS A 94 8.27 19.90 51.51
C LYS A 94 9.06 20.15 50.24
N SER A 95 8.41 20.16 49.08
CA SER A 95 9.05 20.26 47.78
C SER A 95 9.43 21.69 47.42
N THR A 96 10.62 21.87 46.85
CA THR A 96 11.03 23.12 46.18
C THR A 96 10.40 23.27 44.79
N ARG A 97 9.87 22.17 44.21
CA ARG A 97 9.18 22.12 42.92
C ARG A 97 7.86 21.34 43.08
N PRO A 98 6.80 22.00 43.58
CA PRO A 98 5.57 21.29 43.96
C PRO A 98 4.72 20.85 42.76
N LEU A 99 4.89 21.45 41.59
CA LEU A 99 3.99 21.30 40.43
C LEU A 99 3.65 19.85 40.04
N PRO A 100 4.61 18.91 39.92
CA PRO A 100 4.30 17.52 39.57
C PRO A 100 3.36 16.86 40.59
N TYR A 101 3.53 17.17 41.87
CA TYR A 101 2.69 16.66 42.95
C TYR A 101 1.29 17.29 42.96
N VAL A 102 1.15 18.54 42.53
CA VAL A 102 -0.17 19.18 42.37
C VAL A 102 -0.96 18.50 41.24
N ILE A 103 -0.29 18.13 40.15
CA ILE A 103 -0.88 17.37 39.04
C ILE A 103 -1.33 15.99 39.53
N ASP A 104 -0.51 15.31 40.33
CA ASP A 104 -0.88 14.01 40.91
C ASP A 104 -2.03 14.13 41.91
N GLU A 105 -2.13 15.22 42.69
CA GLU A 105 -3.31 15.50 43.53
C GLU A 105 -4.55 15.66 42.65
N CYS A 106 -4.43 16.33 41.51
CA CYS A 106 -5.51 16.49 40.54
C CYS A 106 -6.00 15.12 40.05
N TRP A 107 -5.07 14.24 39.63
CA TRP A 107 -5.35 12.86 39.24
C TRP A 107 -6.01 12.02 40.34
N VAL A 108 -5.52 12.08 41.57
CA VAL A 108 -6.13 11.35 42.69
C VAL A 108 -7.53 11.87 43.03
N ASN A 109 -7.84 13.14 42.75
CA ASN A 109 -9.19 13.66 42.94
C ASN A 109 -10.17 13.25 41.82
N THR A 110 -9.68 12.88 40.63
CA THR A 110 -10.53 12.48 39.49
C THR A 110 -10.66 10.96 39.32
N THR A 111 -9.70 10.17 39.80
CA THR A 111 -9.59 8.72 39.50
C THR A 111 -10.54 7.83 40.29
N PHE A 112 -11.10 8.29 41.41
CA PHE A 112 -11.94 7.48 42.31
C PHE A 112 -13.42 7.88 42.20
N PRO A 113 -14.19 7.32 41.25
CA PRO A 113 -15.63 7.52 41.22
C PRO A 113 -16.36 6.39 41.97
N SER A 114 -16.98 6.68 43.13
CA SER A 114 -18.31 6.15 43.52
C SER A 114 -18.78 6.51 44.95
N SER A 115 -19.94 7.19 44.97
CA SER A 115 -20.87 7.48 46.08
C SER A 115 -20.66 8.79 46.87
N ASN A 116 -21.49 9.78 46.55
CA ASN A 116 -21.92 10.95 47.35
C ASN A 116 -20.85 11.96 47.83
N LEU A 117 -19.57 11.74 47.55
CA LEU A 117 -18.48 12.71 47.76
C LEU A 117 -18.16 13.54 46.49
N ASP A 118 -18.98 13.38 45.45
CA ASP A 118 -18.66 13.61 44.03
C ASP A 118 -18.33 15.07 43.67
N LYS A 119 -19.07 16.03 44.22
CA LYS A 119 -18.90 17.42 43.80
C LYS A 119 -17.61 18.05 44.36
N LYS A 120 -17.27 17.73 45.60
CA LYS A 120 -16.13 18.33 46.30
C LYS A 120 -14.80 17.98 45.64
N TYR A 121 -14.60 16.71 45.26
CA TYR A 121 -13.36 16.26 44.63
C TYR A 121 -13.25 16.73 43.18
N ALA A 122 -14.36 16.75 42.44
CA ALA A 122 -14.40 17.33 41.11
C ALA A 122 -14.12 18.85 41.15
N GLU A 123 -14.79 19.61 42.01
CA GLU A 123 -14.52 21.03 42.26
C GLU A 123 -13.05 21.24 42.64
N ARG A 124 -12.52 20.40 43.53
CA ARG A 124 -11.11 20.45 43.92
C ARG A 124 -10.15 20.20 42.75
N SER A 125 -10.43 19.22 41.89
CA SER A 125 -9.59 18.98 40.70
C SER A 125 -9.61 20.19 39.76
N GLN A 126 -10.76 20.85 39.59
CA GLN A 126 -10.85 22.05 38.77
C GLN A 126 -10.14 23.26 39.40
N GLU A 127 -10.22 23.43 40.73
CA GLU A 127 -9.42 24.42 41.47
C GLU A 127 -7.92 24.18 41.28
N LEU A 128 -7.48 22.92 41.36
CA LEU A 128 -6.08 22.55 41.19
C LEU A 128 -5.62 22.77 39.76
N LEU A 129 -6.43 22.44 38.76
CA LEU A 129 -6.14 22.76 37.36
C LEU A 129 -5.99 24.28 37.19
N ASN A 130 -6.93 25.08 37.67
CA ASN A 130 -6.85 26.54 37.56
C ASN A 130 -5.58 27.09 38.25
N LEU A 131 -5.23 26.55 39.42
CA LEU A 131 -3.99 26.90 40.13
C LEU A 131 -2.74 26.51 39.32
N ILE A 132 -2.75 25.34 38.69
CA ILE A 132 -1.68 24.88 37.81
C ILE A 132 -1.54 25.86 36.64
N LEU A 133 -2.61 26.16 35.93
CA LEU A 133 -2.62 27.11 34.81
C LEU A 133 -2.16 28.52 35.23
N GLU A 134 -2.49 28.98 36.45
CA GLU A 134 -2.02 30.28 36.98
C GLU A 134 -0.52 30.27 37.34
N LYS A 135 0.02 29.13 37.79
CA LYS A 135 1.39 29.03 38.35
C LYS A 135 2.40 28.39 37.41
N ILE A 136 1.97 27.78 36.32
CA ILE A 136 2.88 27.27 35.29
C ILE A 136 3.80 28.41 34.85
N ARG A 137 5.09 28.09 34.74
CA ARG A 137 6.05 29.02 34.17
C ARG A 137 5.63 29.29 32.71
N PRO A 138 5.59 30.56 32.25
CA PRO A 138 5.31 30.87 30.86
C PRO A 138 6.49 30.43 29.97
N ASP A 139 6.55 29.13 29.70
CA ASP A 139 7.56 28.43 28.92
C ASP A 139 6.92 27.21 28.24
N ALA A 140 7.22 26.99 26.97
CA ALA A 140 6.64 25.90 26.17
C ALA A 140 6.95 24.52 26.77
N ASN A 141 8.18 24.30 27.22
CA ASN A 141 8.57 23.01 27.81
C ASN A 141 7.84 22.74 29.12
N ALA A 142 7.56 23.77 29.91
CA ALA A 142 6.75 23.64 31.12
C ALA A 142 5.32 23.19 30.80
N HIS A 143 4.68 23.78 29.78
CA HIS A 143 3.31 23.38 29.39
C HIS A 143 3.28 21.97 28.79
N LEU A 144 4.24 21.62 27.93
CA LEU A 144 4.40 20.27 27.39
C LEU A 144 4.62 19.23 28.50
N PHE A 145 5.44 19.55 29.50
CA PHE A 145 5.66 18.68 30.66
C PHE A 145 4.37 18.45 31.45
N VAL A 146 3.62 19.51 31.76
CA VAL A 146 2.37 19.39 32.50
C VAL A 146 1.33 18.61 31.69
N SER A 147 1.18 18.93 30.40
CA SER A 147 0.26 18.24 29.50
C SER A 147 0.58 16.75 29.42
N LYS A 148 1.85 16.39 29.21
CA LYS A 148 2.29 14.99 29.18
C LYS A 148 1.99 14.26 30.49
N ARG A 149 2.23 14.89 31.64
CA ARG A 149 1.93 14.28 32.94
C ARG A 149 0.41 14.09 33.17
N PHE A 150 -0.43 14.99 32.67
CA PHE A 150 -1.88 14.78 32.66
C PHE A 150 -2.30 13.63 31.74
N ASP A 151 -1.71 13.54 30.55
CA ASP A 151 -2.00 12.48 29.58
C ASP A 151 -1.56 11.09 30.06
N GLU A 152 -0.39 10.98 30.71
CA GLU A 152 0.06 9.76 31.41
C GLU A 152 -0.98 9.25 32.43
N HIS A 153 -1.71 10.18 33.05
CA HIS A 153 -2.79 9.93 33.99
C HIS A 153 -4.18 9.74 33.35
N GLN A 154 -4.25 9.72 32.02
CA GLN A 154 -5.48 9.64 31.21
C GLN A 154 -6.42 10.86 31.39
N LEU A 155 -5.90 11.98 31.88
CA LEU A 155 -6.65 13.24 32.03
C LEU A 155 -6.51 14.12 30.80
N LYS A 156 -6.93 13.59 29.65
CA LYS A 156 -6.74 14.23 28.33
C LYS A 156 -7.34 15.62 28.24
N GLU A 157 -8.53 15.85 28.81
CA GLU A 157 -9.15 17.18 28.83
C GLU A 157 -8.30 18.22 29.57
N PHE A 158 -7.57 17.82 30.62
CA PHE A 158 -6.72 18.73 31.38
C PHE A 158 -5.39 18.96 30.65
N ALA A 159 -4.88 17.92 29.98
CA ALA A 159 -3.73 18.03 29.09
C ALA A 159 -4.01 19.01 27.93
N ILE A 160 -5.20 18.92 27.32
CA ILE A 160 -5.68 19.84 26.26
C ILE A 160 -5.74 21.28 26.79
N LYS A 161 -6.47 21.53 27.90
CA LYS A 161 -6.57 22.89 28.49
C LYS A 161 -5.22 23.52 28.81
N THR A 162 -4.25 22.72 29.22
CA THR A 162 -2.88 23.19 29.48
C THR A 162 -2.19 23.65 28.20
N LEU A 163 -2.36 22.91 27.09
CA LEU A 163 -1.77 23.28 25.81
C LEU A 163 -2.52 24.42 25.13
N GLU A 164 -3.84 24.49 25.23
CA GLU A 164 -4.64 25.64 24.76
C GLU A 164 -4.16 26.94 25.41
N GLN A 165 -3.91 26.93 26.72
CA GLN A 165 -3.34 28.09 27.40
C GLN A 165 -1.95 28.46 26.84
N ALA A 166 -1.12 27.45 26.58
CA ALA A 166 0.21 27.66 26.02
C ALA A 166 0.13 28.29 24.62
N ASP A 167 -0.79 27.80 23.79
CA ASP A 167 -0.97 28.29 22.43
C ASP A 167 -1.46 29.74 22.41
N LEU A 168 -2.34 30.14 23.33
CA LEU A 168 -2.74 31.54 23.52
C LEU A 168 -1.59 32.48 23.92
N VAL A 169 -0.52 31.97 24.51
CA VAL A 169 0.59 32.79 25.07
C VAL A 169 1.79 32.82 24.15
N PHE A 170 2.17 31.68 23.56
CA PHE A 170 3.37 31.57 22.73
C PHE A 170 3.08 31.60 21.24
N GLU A 171 1.82 31.36 20.85
CA GLU A 171 1.30 31.32 19.48
C GLU A 171 2.06 30.40 18.51
N ASN A 172 1.42 29.31 18.08
CA ASN A 172 1.88 28.48 16.97
C ASN A 172 3.25 27.84 17.20
N ILE A 173 3.51 27.25 18.36
CA ILE A 173 4.72 26.43 18.55
C ILE A 173 4.44 25.03 17.96
N PRO A 174 5.23 24.55 16.97
CA PRO A 174 4.95 23.28 16.30
C PRO A 174 4.80 22.08 17.23
N GLU A 175 5.62 22.00 18.29
CA GLU A 175 5.57 20.92 19.28
C GLU A 175 4.29 20.95 20.10
N ILE A 176 3.77 22.15 20.42
CA ILE A 176 2.52 22.34 21.15
C ILE A 176 1.34 22.00 20.24
N SER A 177 1.29 22.58 19.04
CA SER A 177 0.23 22.31 18.06
C SER A 177 0.16 20.83 17.70
N ASN A 178 1.30 20.15 17.52
CA ASN A 178 1.31 18.72 17.23
C ASN A 178 0.76 17.88 18.40
N GLN A 179 1.17 18.17 19.64
CA GLN A 179 0.66 17.46 20.81
C GLN A 179 -0.84 17.75 21.04
N LEU A 180 -1.27 18.98 20.81
CA LEU A 180 -2.67 19.39 20.91
C LEU A 180 -3.52 18.69 19.83
N ALA A 181 -3.04 18.66 18.59
CA ALA A 181 -3.67 17.94 17.48
C ALA A 181 -3.86 16.45 17.81
N PHE A 182 -2.80 15.81 18.30
CA PHE A 182 -2.84 14.40 18.72
C PHE A 182 -3.91 14.16 19.79
N LEU A 183 -3.92 14.98 20.85
CA LEU A 183 -4.88 14.82 21.95
C LEU A 183 -6.33 15.05 21.48
N TYR A 184 -6.58 16.03 20.63
CA TYR A 184 -7.91 16.25 20.04
C TYR A 184 -8.36 15.06 19.17
N MET A 185 -7.45 14.51 18.35
CA MET A 185 -7.76 13.33 17.54
C MET A 185 -8.08 12.11 18.41
N GLU A 186 -7.36 11.92 19.53
CA GLU A 186 -7.63 10.82 20.47
C GLU A 186 -8.90 10.99 21.31
N THR A 187 -9.32 12.23 21.62
CA THR A 187 -10.58 12.50 22.34
C THR A 187 -11.79 12.53 21.41
N GLY A 188 -11.58 12.47 20.10
CA GLY A 188 -12.63 12.45 19.08
C GLY A 188 -13.02 13.84 18.55
N ASP A 189 -12.36 14.90 19.01
CA ASP A 189 -12.52 16.25 18.44
C ASP A 189 -11.69 16.39 17.16
N ARG A 190 -12.15 15.73 16.11
CA ARG A 190 -11.46 15.71 14.80
C ARG A 190 -11.32 17.10 14.20
N MET A 191 -12.30 17.98 14.43
CA MET A 191 -12.30 19.33 13.85
C MET A 191 -11.12 20.14 14.37
N SER A 192 -10.96 20.20 15.69
CA SER A 192 -9.86 20.92 16.33
C SER A 192 -8.52 20.27 15.98
N GLY A 193 -8.42 18.94 16.02
CA GLY A 193 -7.18 18.23 15.71
C GLY A 193 -6.66 18.45 14.29
N LEU A 194 -7.56 18.38 13.29
CA LEU A 194 -7.23 18.64 11.90
C LEU A 194 -7.01 20.14 11.61
N GLY A 195 -7.66 21.01 12.38
CA GLY A 195 -7.43 22.44 12.40
C GLY A 195 -5.99 22.76 12.78
N GLU A 196 -5.47 22.15 13.86
CA GLU A 196 -4.09 22.35 14.31
C GLU A 196 -3.05 21.95 13.25
N TYR A 197 -3.24 20.82 12.55
CA TYR A 197 -2.34 20.47 11.44
C TYR A 197 -2.40 21.48 10.29
N SER A 198 -3.55 22.11 10.06
CA SER A 198 -3.68 23.19 9.08
C SER A 198 -2.98 24.46 9.54
N ASN A 199 -3.13 24.82 10.81
CA ASN A 199 -2.48 25.98 11.44
C ASN A 199 -0.94 25.86 11.34
N MET A 200 -0.40 24.66 11.52
CA MET A 200 1.04 24.41 11.35
C MET A 200 1.53 24.68 9.91
N MET A 201 0.70 24.41 8.89
CA MET A 201 1.05 24.79 7.51
C MET A 201 1.03 26.31 7.31
N ILE A 202 0.09 27.00 7.97
CA ILE A 202 -0.14 28.42 7.79
C ILE A 202 0.90 29.25 8.55
N TYR A 203 0.99 29.05 9.86
CA TYR A 203 1.75 29.91 10.74
C TYR A 203 3.21 29.48 10.88
N ASN A 204 3.50 28.17 10.79
CA ASN A 204 4.89 27.67 10.82
C ASN A 204 5.51 27.49 9.43
N GLY A 205 4.72 27.64 8.36
CA GLY A 205 5.18 27.45 6.99
C GLY A 205 5.65 26.03 6.69
N LEU A 206 5.15 25.03 7.43
CA LEU A 206 5.54 23.64 7.21
C LEU A 206 5.00 23.15 5.85
N PRO A 207 5.83 22.49 5.03
CA PRO A 207 5.36 21.91 3.79
C PRO A 207 4.45 20.72 4.09
N PHE A 208 3.44 20.51 3.26
CA PHE A 208 2.47 19.42 3.42
C PHE A 208 3.15 18.04 3.56
N GLU A 209 4.23 17.78 2.81
CA GLU A 209 4.95 16.52 2.88
C GLU A 209 5.58 16.23 4.25
N SER A 210 5.81 17.24 5.10
CA SER A 210 6.25 17.03 6.49
C SER A 210 5.12 16.61 7.44
N ILE A 211 3.89 17.03 7.14
CA ILE A 211 2.70 16.77 7.97
C ILE A 211 1.98 15.49 7.51
N LYS A 212 2.07 15.17 6.23
CA LYS A 212 1.42 14.02 5.59
C LYS A 212 1.63 12.68 6.32
N PRO A 213 2.83 12.29 6.79
CA PRO A 213 2.99 11.03 7.54
C PRO A 213 2.19 11.00 8.85
N ILE A 214 2.05 12.15 9.51
CA ILE A 214 1.27 12.30 10.75
C ILE A 214 -0.22 12.14 10.41
N LEU A 215 -0.69 12.82 9.36
CA LEU A 215 -2.07 12.69 8.90
C LEU A 215 -2.40 11.26 8.44
N GLU A 216 -1.49 10.55 7.79
CA GLU A 216 -1.71 9.16 7.36
C GLU A 216 -1.87 8.18 8.54
N ILE A 217 -1.34 8.52 9.71
CA ILE A 217 -1.55 7.74 10.95
C ILE A 217 -2.92 8.06 11.58
N HIS A 218 -3.34 9.33 11.54
CA HIS A 218 -4.50 9.81 12.31
C HIS A 218 -5.80 9.91 11.52
N ILE A 219 -5.73 10.12 10.20
CA ILE A 219 -6.86 10.14 9.27
C ILE A 219 -7.01 8.72 8.73
N THR A 220 -8.03 8.03 9.25
CA THR A 220 -8.26 6.61 8.91
C THR A 220 -9.62 6.37 8.27
N ASP A 221 -10.57 7.27 8.53
CA ASP A 221 -11.94 7.12 8.06
C ASP A 221 -12.29 8.14 6.98
N SER A 222 -13.24 7.79 6.11
CA SER A 222 -13.73 8.65 5.04
C SER A 222 -14.27 10.00 5.58
N ILE A 223 -14.79 10.01 6.82
CA ILE A 223 -15.27 11.21 7.52
C ILE A 223 -14.13 12.19 7.82
N ASP A 224 -12.98 11.70 8.29
CA ASP A 224 -11.83 12.54 8.65
C ASP A 224 -11.35 13.32 7.41
N PHE A 225 -11.30 12.65 6.25
CA PHE A 225 -10.97 13.31 4.99
C PHE A 225 -11.97 14.40 4.60
N ILE A 226 -13.28 14.19 4.80
CA ILE A 226 -14.30 15.20 4.50
C ILE A 226 -14.17 16.41 5.43
N VAL A 227 -13.93 16.17 6.72
CA VAL A 227 -13.70 17.23 7.71
C VAL A 227 -12.45 18.02 7.34
N PHE A 228 -11.36 17.35 7.02
CA PHE A 228 -10.12 18.01 6.63
C PHE A 228 -10.27 18.79 5.33
N GLN A 229 -10.97 18.24 4.32
CA GLN A 229 -11.30 18.95 3.09
C GLN A 229 -12.01 20.28 3.37
N ARG A 230 -13.02 20.25 4.24
CA ARG A 230 -13.76 21.46 4.61
C ARG A 230 -12.84 22.50 5.24
N ILE A 231 -12.02 22.09 6.21
CA ILE A 231 -11.05 22.97 6.89
C ILE A 231 -10.10 23.58 5.86
N LEU A 232 -9.49 22.75 5.01
CA LEU A 232 -8.54 23.22 3.99
C LEU A 232 -9.21 24.17 2.99
N ILE A 233 -10.43 23.89 2.54
CA ILE A 233 -11.16 24.77 1.61
C ILE A 233 -11.40 26.14 2.26
N GLU A 234 -11.84 26.18 3.52
CA GLU A 234 -12.03 27.43 4.27
C GLU A 234 -10.69 28.18 4.41
N GLN A 235 -9.62 27.49 4.82
CA GLN A 235 -8.29 28.10 5.01
C GLN A 235 -7.62 28.58 3.71
N ILE A 236 -7.87 27.91 2.57
CA ILE A 236 -7.35 28.31 1.25
C ILE A 236 -8.03 29.61 0.76
N GLN A 237 -9.28 29.86 1.14
CA GLN A 237 -9.95 31.11 0.78
C GLN A 237 -9.29 32.31 1.47
N GLU A 238 -8.82 32.12 2.70
CA GLU A 238 -8.15 33.14 3.50
C GLU A 238 -6.66 33.27 3.14
N ASN A 239 -5.98 32.16 2.87
CA ASN A 239 -4.53 32.09 2.64
C ASN A 239 -4.20 31.42 1.29
N PRO A 240 -4.61 32.00 0.14
CA PRO A 240 -4.54 31.36 -1.18
C PRO A 240 -3.12 31.10 -1.69
N GLU A 241 -2.12 31.81 -1.17
CA GLU A 241 -0.70 31.68 -1.50
C GLU A 241 -0.03 30.46 -0.84
N ILE A 242 -0.63 29.90 0.21
CA ILE A 242 -0.05 28.79 0.96
C ILE A 242 -0.28 27.49 0.19
N THR A 243 0.71 27.11 -0.60
CA THR A 243 0.66 25.92 -1.47
C THR A 243 0.50 24.63 -0.67
N ALA A 244 1.02 24.56 0.56
CA ALA A 244 0.88 23.39 1.44
C ALA A 244 -0.60 23.00 1.67
N LEU A 245 -1.49 23.97 1.90
CA LEU A 245 -2.93 23.71 2.04
C LEU A 245 -3.52 23.10 0.76
N SER A 246 -3.07 23.60 -0.40
CA SER A 246 -3.52 23.12 -1.70
C SER A 246 -3.02 21.69 -1.98
N GLU A 247 -1.78 21.38 -1.61
CA GLU A 247 -1.25 20.01 -1.70
C GLU A 247 -1.99 19.05 -0.75
N GLY A 248 -2.32 19.50 0.46
CA GLY A 248 -3.16 18.74 1.39
C GLY A 248 -4.54 18.44 0.82
N LEU A 249 -5.19 19.44 0.21
CA LEU A 249 -6.53 19.24 -0.35
C LEU A 249 -6.49 18.27 -1.53
N LYS A 250 -5.50 18.40 -2.42
CA LYS A 250 -5.25 17.42 -3.50
C LYS A 250 -5.06 16.01 -2.94
N TRP A 251 -4.23 15.86 -1.90
CA TRP A 251 -3.97 14.57 -1.26
C TRP A 251 -5.25 13.93 -0.70
N THR A 252 -6.15 14.71 -0.08
CA THR A 252 -7.43 14.15 0.42
C THR A 252 -8.28 13.57 -0.71
N PHE A 253 -8.36 14.23 -1.87
CA PHE A 253 -9.11 13.69 -3.01
C PHE A 253 -8.48 12.40 -3.55
N ILE A 254 -7.15 12.33 -3.59
CA ILE A 254 -6.42 11.12 -4.03
C ILE A 254 -6.67 9.97 -3.06
N LYS A 255 -6.60 10.22 -1.74
CA LYS A 255 -6.83 9.18 -0.72
C LYS A 255 -8.25 8.64 -0.71
N GLN A 256 -9.23 9.47 -1.06
CA GLN A 256 -10.62 9.05 -1.25
C GLN A 256 -10.90 8.48 -2.66
N GLU A 257 -9.88 8.33 -3.50
CA GLU A 257 -10.03 7.95 -4.92
C GLU A 257 -11.05 8.82 -5.70
N ASN A 258 -11.26 10.07 -5.27
CA ASN A 258 -12.14 11.02 -5.94
C ASN A 258 -11.39 11.71 -7.09
N TRP A 259 -11.05 10.91 -8.12
CA TRP A 259 -10.20 11.31 -9.24
C TRP A 259 -10.73 12.54 -9.99
N SER A 260 -12.05 12.63 -10.19
CA SER A 260 -12.69 13.76 -10.87
C SER A 260 -12.44 15.08 -10.13
N SER A 261 -12.63 15.10 -8.80
CA SER A 261 -12.36 16.28 -7.98
C SER A 261 -10.87 16.58 -7.92
N ALA A 262 -10.02 15.55 -7.78
CA ALA A 262 -8.56 15.70 -7.82
C ALA A 262 -8.10 16.38 -9.11
N PHE A 263 -8.64 15.98 -10.27
CA PHE A 263 -8.31 16.58 -11.56
C PHE A 263 -8.79 18.03 -11.67
N LEU A 264 -10.06 18.30 -11.38
CA LEU A 264 -10.62 19.65 -11.48
C LEU A 264 -9.84 20.63 -10.60
N TYR A 265 -9.53 20.22 -9.38
CA TYR A 265 -8.78 21.01 -8.43
C TYR A 265 -7.32 21.20 -8.87
N THR A 266 -6.60 20.13 -9.22
CA THR A 266 -5.20 20.20 -9.67
C THR A 266 -5.04 21.07 -10.92
N ARG A 267 -5.97 20.97 -11.88
CA ARG A 267 -6.01 21.83 -13.06
C ARG A 267 -6.23 23.30 -12.69
N SER A 268 -7.07 23.59 -11.70
CA SER A 268 -7.28 24.96 -11.23
C SER A 268 -6.01 25.56 -10.61
N LEU A 269 -5.27 24.74 -9.83
CA LEU A 269 -3.99 25.12 -9.23
C LEU A 269 -2.92 25.38 -10.30
N ASP A 270 -2.84 24.52 -11.31
CA ASP A 270 -1.87 24.64 -12.40
C ASP A 270 -2.02 25.98 -13.12
N LYS A 271 -3.27 26.39 -13.40
CA LYS A 271 -3.58 27.70 -14.01
C LYS A 271 -3.23 28.86 -13.09
N ARG A 272 -3.51 28.74 -11.78
CA ARG A 272 -3.23 29.78 -10.79
C ARG A 272 -1.73 30.00 -10.61
N LEU A 273 -0.97 28.92 -10.54
CA LEU A 273 0.47 28.92 -10.28
C LEU A 273 1.32 28.99 -11.57
N LYS A 274 0.71 28.86 -12.74
CA LYS A 274 1.35 28.90 -14.06
C LYS A 274 2.46 27.84 -14.21
N GLU A 275 2.18 26.63 -13.74
CA GLU A 275 3.13 25.51 -13.76
C GLU A 275 3.13 24.74 -15.10
N ASN A 276 2.39 25.25 -16.10
CA ASN A 276 2.39 24.77 -17.48
C ASN A 276 2.11 23.26 -17.63
N GLY A 277 1.30 22.69 -16.74
CA GLY A 277 0.83 21.31 -16.83
C GLY A 277 1.66 20.30 -16.04
N SER A 278 2.76 20.68 -15.39
CA SER A 278 3.64 19.75 -14.66
C SER A 278 2.88 18.97 -13.58
N ARG A 279 2.09 19.66 -12.73
CA ARG A 279 1.32 18.99 -11.66
C ARG A 279 0.18 18.12 -12.18
N VAL A 280 -0.42 18.50 -13.30
CA VAL A 280 -1.52 17.73 -13.90
C VAL A 280 -0.98 16.47 -14.57
N PHE A 281 0.21 16.55 -15.15
CA PHE A 281 0.93 15.38 -15.68
C PHE A 281 1.23 14.37 -14.58
N GLU A 282 1.74 14.81 -13.43
CA GLU A 282 1.98 13.95 -12.26
C GLU A 282 0.70 13.25 -11.79
N LEU A 283 -0.41 14.00 -11.67
CA LEU A 283 -1.71 13.42 -11.32
C LEU A 283 -2.16 12.37 -12.35
N GLY A 284 -1.93 12.60 -13.64
CA GLY A 284 -2.21 11.62 -14.70
C GLY A 284 -1.48 10.29 -14.47
N GLY A 285 -0.21 10.34 -14.06
CA GLY A 285 0.57 9.15 -13.69
C GLY A 285 -0.01 8.39 -12.49
N ILE A 286 -0.44 9.12 -11.45
CA ILE A 286 -1.11 8.51 -10.29
C ILE A 286 -2.45 7.87 -10.70
N CYS A 287 -3.21 8.51 -11.59
CA CYS A 287 -4.44 7.93 -12.10
C CYS A 287 -4.18 6.63 -12.90
N ILE A 288 -3.11 6.55 -13.70
CA ILE A 288 -2.72 5.31 -14.40
C ILE A 288 -2.42 4.19 -13.40
N SER A 289 -1.60 4.44 -12.38
CA SER A 289 -1.23 3.42 -11.40
C SER A 289 -2.43 2.89 -10.62
N ASN A 290 -3.48 3.69 -10.49
CA ASN A 290 -4.76 3.34 -9.88
C ASN A 290 -5.85 2.89 -10.89
N LYS A 291 -5.50 2.65 -12.16
CA LYS A 291 -6.41 2.24 -13.26
C LYS A 291 -7.56 3.22 -13.52
N ALA A 292 -7.46 4.48 -13.05
CA ALA A 292 -8.40 5.56 -13.30
C ALA A 292 -8.17 6.21 -14.68
N TYR A 293 -8.20 5.40 -15.73
CA TYR A 293 -7.74 5.79 -17.07
C TYR A 293 -8.50 6.97 -17.67
N LEU A 294 -9.81 7.08 -17.44
CA LEU A 294 -10.61 8.18 -17.98
C LEU A 294 -10.13 9.55 -17.47
N VAL A 295 -9.82 9.64 -16.17
CA VAL A 295 -9.30 10.88 -15.58
C VAL A 295 -7.84 11.10 -15.97
N ALA A 296 -7.04 10.04 -16.09
CA ALA A 296 -5.69 10.14 -16.64
C ALA A 296 -5.69 10.72 -18.06
N ILE A 297 -6.61 10.26 -18.93
CA ILE A 297 -6.82 10.80 -20.28
C ILE A 297 -7.13 12.31 -20.20
N GLN A 298 -8.06 12.73 -19.33
CA GLN A 298 -8.37 14.16 -19.14
C GLN A 298 -7.15 14.97 -18.68
N CYS A 299 -6.29 14.40 -17.82
CA CYS A 299 -5.05 15.03 -17.37
C CYS A 299 -4.12 15.26 -18.55
N PHE A 300 -3.82 14.23 -19.35
CA PHE A 300 -2.90 14.36 -20.47
C PHE A 300 -3.48 15.17 -21.64
N GLU A 301 -4.79 15.12 -21.88
CA GLU A 301 -5.46 16.00 -22.84
C GLU A 301 -5.28 17.46 -22.46
N TYR A 302 -5.42 17.80 -21.17
CA TYR A 302 -5.12 19.14 -20.68
C TYR A 302 -3.66 19.51 -20.95
N CYS A 303 -2.69 18.65 -20.59
CA CYS A 303 -1.28 18.94 -20.82
C CYS A 303 -0.94 19.11 -22.30
N VAL A 304 -1.48 18.27 -23.20
CA VAL A 304 -1.29 18.39 -24.65
C VAL A 304 -1.92 19.69 -25.19
N SER A 305 -3.05 20.13 -24.63
CA SER A 305 -3.72 21.38 -25.03
C SER A 305 -2.91 22.65 -24.75
N LEU A 306 -1.90 22.57 -23.87
CA LEU A 306 -0.97 23.68 -23.58
C LEU A 306 0.07 23.91 -24.68
N GLY A 307 0.20 23.00 -25.65
CA GLY A 307 1.12 23.11 -26.78
C GLY A 307 2.60 22.96 -26.41
N GLU A 308 3.50 23.31 -27.35
CA GLU A 308 4.96 23.15 -27.20
C GLU A 308 5.57 23.98 -26.05
N THR A 309 4.87 25.01 -25.59
CA THR A 309 5.26 25.80 -24.41
C THR A 309 4.91 25.13 -23.08
N GLY A 310 4.08 24.07 -23.14
CA GLY A 310 3.70 23.27 -21.99
C GLY A 310 4.82 22.34 -21.51
N PHE A 311 4.63 21.78 -20.32
CA PHE A 311 5.52 20.77 -19.74
C PHE A 311 5.66 19.58 -20.71
N ASN A 312 6.90 19.31 -21.14
CA ASN A 312 7.31 18.17 -21.97
C ASN A 312 6.22 17.67 -22.94
N TRP A 313 5.87 18.51 -23.93
CA TRP A 313 4.72 18.27 -24.81
C TRP A 313 4.73 16.91 -25.50
N LEU A 314 5.91 16.46 -25.96
CA LEU A 314 6.08 15.14 -26.58
C LEU A 314 5.75 14.00 -25.60
N GLN A 315 6.21 14.10 -24.36
CA GLN A 315 5.90 13.12 -23.32
C GLN A 315 4.40 13.13 -22.97
N CYS A 316 3.76 14.30 -22.95
CA CYS A 316 2.31 14.39 -22.71
C CYS A 316 1.51 13.68 -23.82
N GLN A 317 1.91 13.87 -25.08
CA GLN A 317 1.30 13.13 -26.21
C GLN A 317 1.52 11.63 -26.07
N ALA A 318 2.74 11.22 -25.72
CA ALA A 318 3.06 9.82 -25.54
C ALA A 318 2.17 9.18 -24.46
N MET A 319 2.13 9.79 -23.27
CA MET A 319 1.31 9.32 -22.16
C MET A 319 -0.18 9.30 -22.48
N LEU A 320 -0.69 10.27 -23.24
CA LEU A 320 -2.09 10.27 -23.68
C LEU A 320 -2.41 9.04 -24.55
N ILE A 321 -1.58 8.78 -25.56
CA ILE A 321 -1.75 7.65 -26.47
C ILE A 321 -1.63 6.33 -25.71
N GLU A 322 -0.63 6.21 -24.85
CA GLU A 322 -0.41 5.04 -24.01
C GLU A 322 -1.57 4.76 -23.06
N THR A 323 -2.13 5.80 -22.43
CA THR A 323 -3.28 5.66 -21.53
C THR A 323 -4.54 5.25 -22.29
N LYS A 324 -4.75 5.78 -23.51
CA LYS A 324 -5.85 5.34 -24.38
C LYS A 324 -5.71 3.87 -24.77
N TYR A 325 -4.49 3.41 -25.09
CA TYR A 325 -4.22 2.00 -25.34
C TYR A 325 -4.57 1.13 -24.12
N ASP A 326 -4.13 1.52 -22.92
CA ASP A 326 -4.40 0.76 -21.70
C ASP A 326 -5.90 0.73 -21.35
N TYR A 327 -6.60 1.85 -21.58
CA TYR A 327 -8.05 1.96 -21.43
C TYR A 327 -8.81 1.03 -22.38
N TYR A 328 -8.49 1.07 -23.68
CA TYR A 328 -9.15 0.26 -24.69
C TYR A 328 -8.79 -1.23 -24.62
N SER A 329 -7.59 -1.56 -24.13
CA SER A 329 -7.19 -2.94 -23.88
C SER A 329 -7.92 -3.52 -22.66
N SER A 330 -8.17 -2.68 -21.65
CA SER A 330 -8.90 -3.07 -20.45
C SER A 330 -10.42 -3.10 -20.63
N ASN A 331 -10.98 -2.40 -21.63
CA ASN A 331 -12.43 -2.25 -21.81
C ASN A 331 -12.89 -2.73 -23.20
N THR A 332 -14.19 -2.79 -23.43
CA THR A 332 -14.74 -3.16 -24.74
C THR A 332 -14.64 -1.99 -25.71
N ALA A 333 -13.52 -1.87 -26.40
CA ALA A 333 -13.36 -0.92 -27.51
C ALA A 333 -14.08 -1.39 -28.78
N SER A 334 -14.65 -0.44 -29.51
CA SER A 334 -15.18 -0.61 -30.86
C SER A 334 -14.06 -0.71 -31.89
N ILE A 335 -14.36 -1.31 -33.04
CA ILE A 335 -13.41 -1.41 -34.16
C ILE A 335 -12.93 -0.02 -34.61
N ALA A 336 -13.84 0.97 -34.60
CA ALA A 336 -13.50 2.35 -34.97
C ALA A 336 -12.47 2.97 -34.02
N GLU A 337 -12.61 2.78 -32.71
CA GLU A 337 -11.65 3.27 -31.71
C GLU A 337 -10.28 2.59 -31.85
N ILE A 338 -10.25 1.29 -32.14
CA ILE A 338 -9.00 0.54 -32.38
C ILE A 338 -8.27 1.07 -33.62
N VAL A 339 -9.01 1.32 -34.70
CA VAL A 339 -8.45 1.87 -35.96
C VAL A 339 -7.96 3.32 -35.77
N ASP A 340 -8.71 4.13 -35.03
CA ASP A 340 -8.30 5.50 -34.68
C ASP A 340 -7.04 5.51 -33.82
N LEU A 341 -6.99 4.69 -32.76
CA LEU A 341 -5.80 4.56 -31.91
C LEU A 341 -4.58 4.12 -32.73
N LYS A 342 -4.73 3.10 -33.59
CA LYS A 342 -3.65 2.66 -34.49
C LYS A 342 -3.18 3.79 -35.40
N THR A 343 -4.09 4.63 -35.89
CA THR A 343 -3.75 5.79 -36.73
C THR A 343 -2.97 6.85 -35.93
N GLN A 344 -3.37 7.13 -34.69
CA GLN A 344 -2.66 8.05 -33.80
C GLN A 344 -1.25 7.54 -33.45
N MET A 345 -1.13 6.26 -33.07
CA MET A 345 0.15 5.63 -32.72
C MET A 345 1.10 5.59 -33.93
N THR A 346 0.62 5.19 -35.11
CA THR A 346 1.46 5.17 -36.32
C THR A 346 1.92 6.55 -36.74
N LYS A 347 1.07 7.57 -36.62
CA LYS A 347 1.45 8.97 -36.86
C LYS A 347 2.54 9.40 -35.89
N PHE A 348 2.36 9.14 -34.59
CA PHE A 348 3.33 9.48 -33.55
C PHE A 348 4.68 8.80 -33.79
N GLU A 349 4.70 7.51 -34.10
CA GLU A 349 5.91 6.74 -34.44
C GLU A 349 6.60 7.25 -35.71
N LYS A 350 5.82 7.70 -36.70
CA LYS A 350 6.37 8.29 -37.93
C LYS A 350 6.97 9.66 -37.70
N GLU A 351 6.42 10.46 -36.80
CA GLU A 351 6.89 11.82 -36.53
C GLU A 351 8.06 11.85 -35.54
N ASN A 352 8.06 10.93 -34.56
CA ASN A 352 8.97 10.98 -33.42
C ASN A 352 9.90 9.77 -33.32
N GLY A 353 9.56 8.63 -33.94
CA GLY A 353 10.35 7.40 -33.87
C GLY A 353 11.31 7.23 -35.06
N PRO A 354 12.36 6.39 -34.94
CA PRO A 354 12.65 5.55 -33.79
C PRO A 354 13.62 6.23 -32.82
N GLN A 355 13.24 6.32 -31.55
CA GLN A 355 14.11 6.73 -30.46
C GLN A 355 13.68 6.07 -29.14
N GLU A 356 14.53 6.07 -28.13
CA GLU A 356 14.30 5.42 -26.84
C GLU A 356 13.00 5.91 -26.19
N ALA A 357 12.67 7.19 -26.32
CA ALA A 357 11.46 7.79 -25.78
C ALA A 357 10.16 7.27 -26.42
N THR A 358 10.22 6.70 -27.63
CA THR A 358 9.06 6.22 -28.39
C THR A 358 8.88 4.70 -28.33
N ILE A 359 9.84 3.97 -27.75
CA ILE A 359 9.79 2.50 -27.61
C ILE A 359 8.51 2.01 -26.93
N PRO A 360 8.03 2.58 -25.81
CA PRO A 360 6.82 2.09 -25.15
C PRO A 360 5.62 2.08 -26.10
N ILE A 361 5.48 3.11 -26.93
CA ILE A 361 4.42 3.22 -27.94
C ILE A 361 4.66 2.25 -29.09
N ALA A 362 5.90 2.10 -29.55
CA ALA A 362 6.23 1.12 -30.58
C ALA A 362 5.89 -0.32 -30.16
N ILE A 363 6.19 -0.69 -28.92
CA ILE A 363 5.85 -2.01 -28.35
C ILE A 363 4.33 -2.17 -28.23
N LYS A 364 3.62 -1.17 -27.69
CA LYS A 364 2.14 -1.20 -27.61
C LYS A 364 1.50 -1.26 -29.00
N LEU A 365 2.05 -0.56 -29.99
CA LEU A 365 1.57 -0.59 -31.38
C LEU A 365 1.81 -1.96 -32.03
N ALA A 366 3.00 -2.54 -31.85
CA ALA A 366 3.30 -3.91 -32.30
C ALA A 366 2.34 -4.92 -31.68
N THR A 367 2.04 -4.77 -30.39
CA THR A 367 1.07 -5.62 -29.68
C THR A 367 -0.34 -5.42 -30.22
N LEU A 368 -0.75 -4.16 -30.47
CA LEU A 368 -2.05 -3.83 -31.07
C LEU A 368 -2.20 -4.51 -32.44
N TYR A 369 -1.14 -4.48 -33.25
CA TYR A 369 -1.09 -5.14 -34.55
C TYR A 369 -1.30 -6.65 -34.45
N ALA A 370 -0.54 -7.32 -33.58
CA ALA A 370 -0.64 -8.78 -33.38
C ALA A 370 -2.01 -9.21 -32.85
N GLN A 371 -2.55 -8.50 -31.85
CA GLN A 371 -3.86 -8.83 -31.26
C GLN A 371 -5.03 -8.66 -32.24
N ASN A 372 -4.88 -7.79 -33.24
CA ASN A 372 -5.90 -7.48 -34.23
C ASN A 372 -5.42 -7.84 -35.64
N ASP A 373 -4.64 -8.91 -35.78
CA ASP A 373 -3.98 -9.30 -37.02
C ASP A 373 -4.95 -9.38 -38.21
N SER A 374 -6.09 -10.06 -38.03
CA SER A 374 -7.11 -10.18 -39.07
C SER A 374 -7.73 -8.84 -39.48
N LEU A 375 -7.81 -7.87 -38.56
CA LEU A 375 -8.35 -6.53 -38.82
C LEU A 375 -7.36 -5.67 -39.62
N PHE A 376 -6.06 -5.82 -39.36
CA PHE A 376 -5.02 -5.00 -39.99
C PHE A 376 -4.37 -5.65 -41.21
N THR A 377 -4.69 -6.90 -41.50
CA THR A 377 -4.23 -7.61 -42.70
C THR A 377 -4.68 -6.85 -43.96
N SER A 378 -3.73 -6.53 -44.84
CA SER A 378 -3.98 -5.79 -46.07
C SER A 378 -3.34 -6.47 -47.28
N LYS A 379 -3.98 -6.35 -48.46
CA LYS A 379 -3.42 -6.82 -49.73
C LYS A 379 -2.64 -5.68 -50.39
N THR A 380 -1.35 -5.91 -50.64
CA THR A 380 -0.47 -4.99 -51.34
C THR A 380 -0.05 -5.58 -52.69
N ALA A 381 0.61 -4.78 -53.53
CA ALA A 381 1.14 -5.26 -54.81
C ALA A 381 2.19 -6.37 -54.67
N SER A 382 2.84 -6.48 -53.50
CA SER A 382 3.88 -7.46 -53.19
C SER A 382 3.39 -8.67 -52.39
N GLY A 383 2.10 -8.75 -52.03
CA GLY A 383 1.54 -9.88 -51.30
C GLY A 383 0.50 -9.49 -50.24
N ILE A 384 0.26 -10.38 -49.29
CA ILE A 384 -0.55 -10.10 -48.09
C ILE A 384 0.41 -9.64 -47.00
N VAL A 385 0.13 -8.48 -46.39
CA VAL A 385 0.86 -7.97 -45.22
C VAL A 385 -0.06 -8.10 -44.01
N THR A 386 0.33 -8.95 -43.08
CA THR A 386 -0.40 -9.24 -41.84
C THR A 386 -0.09 -8.19 -40.76
N GLY A 387 -0.88 -8.17 -39.68
CA GLY A 387 -0.55 -7.38 -38.49
C GLY A 387 0.76 -7.84 -37.86
N PHE A 388 1.03 -9.14 -37.81
CA PHE A 388 2.32 -9.67 -37.35
C PHE A 388 3.50 -9.13 -38.17
N ASP A 389 3.38 -9.07 -39.51
CA ASP A 389 4.43 -8.50 -40.36
C ASP A 389 4.69 -7.01 -40.03
N MET A 390 3.62 -6.24 -39.80
CA MET A 390 3.74 -4.82 -39.42
C MET A 390 4.41 -4.64 -38.05
N ALA A 391 4.05 -5.51 -37.08
CA ALA A 391 4.62 -5.51 -35.73
C ALA A 391 6.13 -5.86 -35.76
N GLU A 392 6.48 -6.92 -36.48
CA GLU A 392 7.86 -7.36 -36.66
C GLU A 392 8.70 -6.27 -37.35
N GLN A 393 8.20 -5.72 -38.46
CA GLN A 393 8.90 -4.65 -39.19
C GLN A 393 9.16 -3.43 -38.30
N LEU A 394 8.16 -3.02 -37.51
CA LEU A 394 8.27 -1.91 -36.59
C LEU A 394 9.38 -2.13 -35.56
N LEU A 395 9.39 -3.28 -34.87
CA LEU A 395 10.39 -3.55 -33.82
C LEU A 395 11.79 -3.81 -34.40
N ARG A 396 11.90 -4.42 -35.58
CA ARG A 396 13.19 -4.59 -36.27
C ARG A 396 13.80 -3.26 -36.68
N ARG A 397 13.00 -2.26 -37.08
CA ARG A 397 13.48 -0.90 -37.37
C ARG A 397 14.19 -0.28 -36.17
N TYR A 398 13.70 -0.51 -34.95
CA TYR A 398 14.35 -0.06 -33.72
C TYR A 398 15.69 -0.77 -33.47
N LEU A 399 15.77 -2.08 -33.73
CA LEU A 399 17.02 -2.85 -33.57
C LEU A 399 18.07 -2.53 -34.64
N ALA A 400 17.64 -2.11 -35.84
CA ALA A 400 18.52 -1.75 -36.94
C ALA A 400 19.16 -0.35 -36.81
N GLY A 401 18.67 0.48 -35.87
CA GLY A 401 19.18 1.85 -35.66
C GLY A 401 18.89 2.81 -36.84
N GLU A 402 17.85 2.52 -37.63
CA GLU A 402 17.46 3.32 -38.79
C GLU A 402 17.02 4.72 -38.35
N SER A 403 17.77 5.77 -38.71
CA SER A 403 17.39 7.15 -38.41
C SER A 403 16.18 7.59 -39.25
N ASN A 404 15.20 8.27 -38.63
CA ASN A 404 14.07 8.84 -39.36
C ASN A 404 14.48 10.07 -40.18
N PRO A 405 14.32 10.06 -41.52
CA PRO A 405 14.68 11.20 -42.36
C PRO A 405 13.90 12.49 -42.02
N SER A 406 12.66 12.37 -41.51
CA SER A 406 11.81 13.54 -41.22
C SER A 406 12.09 14.23 -39.89
N LEU A 407 12.90 13.65 -38.99
CA LEU A 407 13.41 14.34 -37.80
C LEU A 407 14.58 15.28 -38.12
N GLY A 408 14.99 15.40 -39.39
CA GLY A 408 15.90 16.42 -39.85
C GLY A 408 15.28 17.82 -39.78
N THR A 409 15.90 18.70 -38.99
CA THR A 409 15.62 20.15 -38.81
C THR A 409 14.53 20.55 -37.81
N SER A 410 14.57 20.00 -36.59
CA SER A 410 14.02 20.72 -35.42
C SER A 410 15.12 21.57 -34.78
N LYS A 411 14.83 22.86 -34.58
CA LYS A 411 15.75 23.92 -34.12
C LYS A 411 16.32 23.58 -32.73
N ILE A 412 17.59 23.18 -32.68
CA ILE A 412 18.40 23.17 -31.45
C ILE A 412 19.63 24.05 -31.72
N ASP A 413 19.92 24.93 -30.75
CA ASP A 413 20.97 25.96 -30.64
C ASP A 413 22.01 26.13 -31.77
N PRO A 414 22.27 27.38 -32.22
CA PRO A 414 23.35 27.69 -33.16
C PRO A 414 24.69 27.67 -32.42
N GLY A 415 25.23 26.47 -32.15
CA GLY A 415 26.49 26.33 -31.43
C GLY A 415 27.25 25.01 -31.61
N SER A 416 26.64 23.94 -32.10
CA SER A 416 27.34 22.68 -32.34
C SER A 416 27.42 22.36 -33.83
N ASN A 417 28.54 22.76 -34.44
CA ASN A 417 28.93 22.29 -35.76
C ASN A 417 29.10 20.76 -35.78
N GLU A 418 28.66 20.17 -36.89
CA GLU A 418 28.90 18.79 -37.36
C GLU A 418 28.34 17.65 -36.50
N ARG A 419 27.17 17.11 -36.91
CA ARG A 419 26.93 15.66 -36.81
C ARG A 419 26.33 15.13 -38.11
N SER A 420 27.16 14.39 -38.81
CA SER A 420 26.82 13.41 -39.84
C SER A 420 25.75 12.42 -39.35
N SER A 421 25.03 11.83 -40.30
CA SER A 421 24.12 10.69 -40.16
C SER A 421 24.75 9.52 -39.37
N PHE A 422 24.76 9.61 -38.05
CA PHE A 422 25.13 8.50 -37.17
C PHE A 422 23.89 7.64 -36.89
N PRO A 423 23.99 6.30 -36.99
CA PRO A 423 22.89 5.40 -36.64
C PRO A 423 22.50 5.63 -35.18
N TYR A 424 21.19 5.65 -34.93
CA TYR A 424 20.66 5.82 -33.60
C TYR A 424 20.95 4.57 -32.77
N VAL A 425 21.83 4.66 -31.77
CA VAL A 425 22.22 3.52 -30.93
C VAL A 425 21.37 3.50 -29.67
N LEU A 426 20.54 2.47 -29.53
CA LEU A 426 19.76 2.21 -28.34
C LEU A 426 20.64 1.85 -27.14
N LYS A 427 20.23 2.30 -25.95
CA LYS A 427 20.81 1.76 -24.72
C LYS A 427 20.59 0.25 -24.65
N LYS A 428 21.49 -0.44 -23.94
CA LYS A 428 21.45 -1.90 -23.80
C LYS A 428 20.10 -2.39 -23.25
N THR A 429 19.56 -1.71 -22.23
CA THR A 429 18.26 -2.02 -21.61
C THR A 429 17.09 -1.81 -22.58
N ALA A 430 17.07 -0.68 -23.29
CA ALA A 430 16.09 -0.38 -24.32
C ALA A 430 16.10 -1.43 -25.45
N THR A 431 17.29 -1.85 -25.88
CA THR A 431 17.48 -2.91 -26.87
C THR A 431 16.90 -4.24 -26.38
N ALA A 432 17.12 -4.59 -25.10
CA ALA A 432 16.58 -5.81 -24.50
C ALA A 432 15.04 -5.80 -24.48
N ASN A 433 14.41 -4.69 -24.10
CA ASN A 433 12.95 -4.56 -24.11
C ASN A 433 12.36 -4.76 -25.52
N VAL A 434 12.98 -4.16 -26.54
CA VAL A 434 12.56 -4.35 -27.94
C VAL A 434 12.77 -5.81 -28.38
N LYS A 435 13.87 -6.47 -27.99
CA LYS A 435 14.11 -7.88 -28.29
C LYS A 435 13.09 -8.82 -27.63
N ILE A 436 12.76 -8.58 -26.37
CA ILE A 436 11.72 -9.34 -25.65
C ILE A 436 10.38 -9.17 -26.36
N ALA A 437 9.96 -7.93 -26.62
CA ALA A 437 8.71 -7.65 -27.31
C ALA A 437 8.68 -8.29 -28.72
N LEU A 438 9.77 -8.21 -29.47
CA LEU A 438 9.88 -8.86 -30.77
C LEU A 438 9.81 -10.39 -30.65
N GLY A 439 10.43 -10.96 -29.62
CA GLY A 439 10.32 -12.39 -29.30
C GLY A 439 8.87 -12.81 -29.01
N ASP A 440 8.11 -12.00 -28.27
CA ASP A 440 6.69 -12.26 -27.99
C ASP A 440 5.84 -12.21 -29.27
N ILE A 441 6.08 -11.23 -30.14
CA ILE A 441 5.40 -11.11 -31.44
C ILE A 441 5.72 -12.31 -32.34
N LEU A 442 6.99 -12.72 -32.42
CA LEU A 442 7.42 -13.85 -33.24
C LEU A 442 6.86 -15.17 -32.72
N LEU A 443 6.81 -15.35 -31.40
CA LEU A 443 6.18 -16.51 -30.77
C LEU A 443 4.70 -16.61 -31.15
N ALA A 444 3.99 -15.47 -31.07
CA ALA A 444 2.58 -15.39 -31.44
C ALA A 444 2.35 -15.63 -32.94
N ALA A 445 3.28 -15.21 -33.80
CA ALA A 445 3.28 -15.49 -35.23
C ALA A 445 3.65 -16.95 -35.58
N GLY A 446 4.18 -17.71 -34.62
CA GLY A 446 4.57 -19.12 -34.78
C GLY A 446 6.06 -19.38 -34.99
N ASP A 447 6.91 -18.35 -35.02
CA ASP A 447 8.36 -18.48 -35.12
C ASP A 447 9.01 -18.65 -33.74
N VAL A 448 8.90 -19.86 -33.21
CA VAL A 448 9.38 -20.24 -31.88
C VAL A 448 10.90 -20.12 -31.74
N TRP A 449 11.65 -20.42 -32.81
CA TRP A 449 13.11 -20.50 -32.75
C TRP A 449 13.78 -19.13 -32.71
N THR A 450 13.30 -18.18 -33.52
CA THR A 450 13.84 -16.81 -33.45
C THR A 450 13.42 -16.11 -32.17
N SER A 451 12.21 -16.40 -31.67
CA SER A 451 11.76 -15.95 -30.35
C SER A 451 12.70 -16.43 -29.24
N GLU A 452 13.01 -17.73 -29.18
CA GLU A 452 13.95 -18.29 -28.19
C GLU A 452 15.35 -17.66 -28.30
N LEU A 453 15.84 -17.45 -29.53
CA LEU A 453 17.14 -16.82 -29.75
C LEU A 453 17.18 -15.40 -29.19
N LEU A 454 16.12 -14.60 -29.38
CA LEU A 454 16.04 -13.25 -28.86
C LEU A 454 16.05 -13.23 -27.33
N TYR A 455 15.26 -14.10 -26.69
CA TYR A 455 15.28 -14.23 -25.24
C TYR A 455 16.67 -14.68 -24.73
N ALA A 456 17.30 -15.64 -25.40
CA ALA A 456 18.64 -16.13 -25.02
C ALA A 456 19.71 -15.02 -25.12
N GLN A 457 19.60 -14.13 -26.10
CA GLN A 457 20.49 -12.96 -26.19
C GLN A 457 20.29 -12.04 -25.00
N VAL A 458 19.04 -11.75 -24.60
CA VAL A 458 18.75 -10.88 -23.46
C VAL A 458 19.21 -11.51 -22.15
N GLU A 459 18.92 -12.78 -21.91
CA GLU A 459 19.41 -13.51 -20.73
C GLU A 459 20.94 -13.45 -20.62
N LYS A 460 21.65 -13.71 -21.73
CA LYS A 460 23.12 -13.64 -21.76
C LYS A 460 23.64 -12.25 -21.41
N ASP A 461 22.94 -11.22 -21.88
CA ASP A 461 23.32 -9.82 -21.71
C ASP A 461 23.01 -9.27 -20.30
N PHE A 462 22.05 -9.88 -19.58
CA PHE A 462 21.46 -9.38 -18.33
C PHE A 462 21.39 -10.43 -17.21
N LYS A 463 22.36 -11.35 -17.12
CA LYS A 463 22.31 -12.59 -16.30
C LYS A 463 21.73 -12.46 -14.89
N GLU A 464 22.14 -11.43 -14.15
CA GLU A 464 21.75 -11.23 -12.74
C GLU A 464 20.71 -10.12 -12.57
N GLU A 465 20.31 -9.46 -13.67
CA GLU A 465 19.33 -8.39 -13.66
C GLU A 465 17.93 -8.95 -13.91
N GLU A 466 16.91 -8.21 -13.46
CA GLU A 466 15.50 -8.57 -13.60
C GLU A 466 15.12 -8.88 -15.06
N LEU A 467 15.64 -8.11 -16.03
CA LEU A 467 15.41 -8.34 -17.45
C LEU A 467 15.94 -9.69 -17.94
N GLY A 468 17.10 -10.13 -17.44
CA GLY A 468 17.64 -11.44 -17.80
C GLY A 468 16.90 -12.58 -17.13
N GLN A 469 16.46 -12.39 -15.89
CA GLN A 469 15.57 -13.34 -15.19
C GLN A 469 14.23 -13.49 -15.93
N PHE A 470 13.64 -12.40 -16.40
CA PHE A 470 12.42 -12.42 -17.21
C PHE A 470 12.63 -13.15 -18.54
N ALA A 471 13.73 -12.87 -19.25
CA ALA A 471 14.06 -13.57 -20.49
C ALA A 471 14.32 -15.08 -20.27
N LYS A 472 14.94 -15.45 -19.14
CA LYS A 472 15.11 -16.84 -18.73
C LYS A 472 13.77 -17.53 -18.46
N PHE A 473 12.84 -16.85 -17.79
CA PHE A 473 11.48 -17.36 -17.58
C PHE A 473 10.77 -17.63 -18.91
N LYS A 474 10.85 -16.70 -19.87
CA LYS A 474 10.30 -16.88 -21.23
C LYS A 474 10.87 -18.11 -21.94
N ARG A 475 12.17 -18.38 -21.79
CA ARG A 475 12.79 -19.60 -22.34
C ARG A 475 12.33 -20.87 -21.63
N ALA A 476 12.08 -20.80 -20.33
CA ALA A 476 11.52 -21.91 -19.57
C ALA A 476 10.08 -22.22 -20.06
N GLU A 477 9.25 -21.19 -20.28
CA GLU A 477 7.92 -21.34 -20.89
C GLU A 477 8.02 -22.03 -22.27
N LEU A 478 8.93 -21.58 -23.15
CA LEU A 478 9.12 -22.21 -24.47
C LEU A 478 9.54 -23.69 -24.36
N SER A 479 10.39 -24.00 -23.40
CA SER A 479 10.83 -25.37 -23.13
C SER A 479 9.66 -26.24 -22.65
N PHE A 480 8.83 -25.71 -21.77
CA PHE A 480 7.59 -26.34 -21.33
C PHE A 480 6.63 -26.61 -22.51
N TYR A 481 6.42 -25.63 -23.40
CA TYR A 481 5.54 -25.79 -24.57
C TYR A 481 6.01 -26.89 -25.52
N ARG A 482 7.31 -27.13 -25.61
CA ARG A 482 7.91 -28.19 -26.44
C ARG A 482 7.87 -29.57 -25.80
N GLY A 483 7.57 -29.66 -24.50
CA GLY A 483 7.62 -30.90 -23.74
C GLY A 483 8.97 -31.19 -23.08
N ASP A 484 9.90 -30.23 -23.10
CA ASP A 484 11.22 -30.35 -22.48
C ASP A 484 11.13 -30.05 -20.97
N PHE A 485 10.34 -30.82 -20.23
CA PHE A 485 9.98 -30.54 -18.84
C PHE A 485 11.18 -30.51 -17.89
N ASP A 486 12.15 -31.40 -18.08
CA ASP A 486 13.38 -31.42 -17.27
C ASP A 486 14.17 -30.12 -17.43
N TRP A 487 14.26 -29.62 -18.66
CA TRP A 487 14.97 -28.39 -18.97
C TRP A 487 14.20 -27.15 -18.48
N ALA A 488 12.87 -27.16 -18.64
CA ALA A 488 12.00 -26.13 -18.07
C ALA A 488 12.15 -26.08 -16.53
N SER A 489 12.05 -27.22 -15.86
CA SER A 489 12.20 -27.34 -14.40
C SER A 489 13.55 -26.80 -13.93
N MET A 490 14.65 -27.18 -14.59
CA MET A 490 15.98 -26.69 -14.24
C MET A 490 16.09 -25.16 -14.32
N GLN A 491 15.46 -24.54 -15.32
CA GLN A 491 15.47 -23.08 -15.45
C GLN A 491 14.59 -22.41 -14.39
N LEU A 492 13.41 -22.96 -14.12
CA LEU A 492 12.45 -22.45 -13.14
C LEU A 492 12.99 -22.57 -11.71
N ASP A 493 13.71 -23.65 -11.39
CA ASP A 493 14.33 -23.85 -10.08
C ASP A 493 15.32 -22.74 -9.72
N VAL A 494 16.07 -22.23 -10.71
CA VAL A 494 16.97 -21.08 -10.51
C VAL A 494 16.18 -19.79 -10.29
N LEU A 495 14.98 -19.67 -10.88
CA LEU A 495 14.12 -18.49 -10.76
C LEU A 495 13.34 -18.45 -9.45
N LYS A 496 13.22 -19.56 -8.71
CA LYS A 496 12.60 -19.58 -7.37
C LYS A 496 13.33 -18.66 -6.38
N SER A 497 14.66 -18.51 -6.55
CA SER A 497 15.48 -17.59 -5.75
C SER A 497 15.62 -16.19 -6.37
N ALA A 498 14.86 -15.85 -7.42
CA ALA A 498 14.92 -14.55 -8.05
C ALA A 498 14.51 -13.42 -7.06
N THR A 499 15.15 -12.27 -7.21
CA THR A 499 14.90 -11.08 -6.37
C THR A 499 13.52 -10.48 -6.63
N THR A 500 12.98 -10.65 -7.84
CA THR A 500 11.66 -10.13 -8.21
C THR A 500 10.56 -11.13 -7.80
N GLN A 501 9.67 -10.70 -6.90
CA GLN A 501 8.56 -11.51 -6.41
C GLN A 501 7.61 -11.97 -7.54
N LEU A 502 7.29 -11.11 -8.51
CA LEU A 502 6.39 -11.46 -9.61
C LEU A 502 6.94 -12.59 -10.49
N ILE A 503 8.21 -12.49 -10.91
CA ILE A 503 8.86 -13.52 -11.73
C ILE A 503 9.00 -14.82 -10.93
N SER A 504 9.33 -14.72 -9.65
CA SER A 504 9.42 -15.88 -8.76
C SER A 504 8.07 -16.59 -8.62
N ASN A 505 6.97 -15.85 -8.47
CA ASN A 505 5.61 -16.40 -8.39
C ASN A 505 5.20 -17.11 -9.69
N ASP A 506 5.34 -16.45 -10.85
CA ASP A 506 4.99 -17.04 -12.15
C ASP A 506 5.86 -18.30 -12.43
N ALA A 507 7.14 -18.26 -12.07
CA ALA A 507 8.04 -19.39 -12.19
C ALA A 507 7.67 -20.54 -11.24
N MET A 508 7.24 -20.24 -10.02
CA MET A 508 6.75 -21.22 -9.05
C MET A 508 5.46 -21.87 -9.53
N GLU A 509 4.49 -21.13 -10.04
CA GLU A 509 3.25 -21.68 -10.59
C GLU A 509 3.54 -22.68 -11.71
N LEU A 510 4.35 -22.30 -12.71
CA LEU A 510 4.70 -23.21 -13.79
C LEU A 510 5.53 -24.41 -13.32
N ALA A 511 6.40 -24.22 -12.32
CA ALA A 511 7.17 -25.31 -11.74
C ALA A 511 6.30 -26.31 -10.97
N LEU A 512 5.29 -25.84 -10.24
CA LEU A 512 4.33 -26.69 -9.53
C LEU A 512 3.53 -27.53 -10.51
N VAL A 513 3.03 -26.93 -11.60
CA VAL A 513 2.34 -27.68 -12.67
C VAL A 513 3.21 -28.81 -13.21
N ILE A 514 4.52 -28.58 -13.39
CA ILE A 514 5.45 -29.66 -13.77
C ILE A 514 5.51 -30.70 -12.65
N ILE A 515 5.87 -30.30 -11.43
CA ILE A 515 6.12 -31.20 -10.29
C ILE A 515 4.91 -32.08 -9.99
N ASP A 516 3.72 -31.50 -9.92
CA ASP A 516 2.49 -32.20 -9.54
C ASP A 516 2.06 -33.20 -10.61
N ASN A 517 2.50 -33.02 -11.86
CA ASN A 517 2.16 -33.87 -12.98
C ASN A 517 3.30 -34.78 -13.46
N LEU A 518 4.49 -34.68 -12.86
CA LEU A 518 5.61 -35.57 -13.16
C LEU A 518 5.33 -36.98 -12.60
N GLY A 519 5.30 -37.98 -13.48
CA GLY A 519 5.18 -39.39 -13.10
C GLY A 519 3.75 -39.88 -12.90
N ILE A 520 2.73 -39.05 -13.18
CA ILE A 520 1.33 -39.47 -13.23
C ILE A 520 1.10 -40.42 -14.41
N ASP A 521 1.59 -40.05 -15.60
CA ASP A 521 1.54 -40.86 -16.81
C ASP A 521 2.95 -41.24 -17.29
N SER A 522 3.08 -42.41 -17.91
CA SER A 522 4.40 -42.96 -18.29
C SER A 522 5.08 -42.23 -19.44
N ASN A 523 4.38 -41.28 -20.10
CA ASN A 523 4.85 -40.60 -21.29
C ASN A 523 4.57 -39.09 -21.31
N TYR A 524 4.13 -38.49 -20.20
CA TYR A 524 3.84 -37.06 -20.09
C TYR A 524 2.90 -36.54 -21.19
N LEU A 525 2.01 -37.39 -21.72
CA LEU A 525 1.17 -37.05 -22.87
C LEU A 525 0.15 -35.98 -22.48
N ALA A 526 -0.43 -36.07 -21.29
CA ALA A 526 -1.37 -35.08 -20.79
C ALA A 526 -0.68 -33.71 -20.62
N LEU A 527 0.49 -33.69 -19.99
CA LEU A 527 1.28 -32.47 -19.78
C LEU A 527 1.79 -31.87 -21.10
N ASN A 528 2.15 -32.72 -22.08
CA ASN A 528 2.52 -32.28 -23.43
C ASN A 528 1.36 -31.61 -24.18
N TRP A 529 0.15 -32.17 -24.11
CA TRP A 529 -1.04 -31.53 -24.68
C TRP A 529 -1.37 -30.22 -23.97
N TYR A 530 -1.17 -30.16 -22.65
CA TYR A 530 -1.36 -28.93 -21.90
C TYR A 530 -0.36 -27.85 -22.31
N GLY A 531 0.93 -28.18 -22.46
CA GLY A 531 1.95 -27.27 -23.00
C GLY A 531 1.61 -26.75 -24.40
N LYS A 532 1.09 -27.62 -25.28
CA LYS A 532 0.59 -27.22 -26.61
C LYS A 532 -0.65 -26.33 -26.54
N ALA A 533 -1.53 -26.54 -25.57
CA ALA A 533 -2.69 -25.67 -25.35
C ALA A 533 -2.24 -24.26 -24.94
N LEU A 534 -1.27 -24.15 -24.02
CA LEU A 534 -0.70 -22.86 -23.60
C LEU A 534 -0.03 -22.14 -24.77
N LEU A 535 0.75 -22.84 -25.60
CA LEU A 535 1.36 -22.24 -26.79
C LEU A 535 0.30 -21.73 -27.77
N ALA A 536 -0.72 -22.54 -28.04
CA ALA A 536 -1.83 -22.15 -28.92
C ALA A 536 -2.59 -20.94 -28.38
N GLU A 537 -2.74 -20.83 -27.06
CA GLU A 537 -3.29 -19.64 -26.42
C GLU A 537 -2.42 -18.40 -26.62
N LYS A 538 -1.09 -18.50 -26.42
CA LYS A 538 -0.14 -17.39 -26.68
C LYS A 538 -0.15 -16.94 -28.13
N GLN A 539 -0.41 -17.87 -29.06
CA GLN A 539 -0.57 -17.61 -30.50
C GLN A 539 -1.96 -17.09 -30.87
N HIS A 540 -2.85 -16.85 -29.91
CA HIS A 540 -4.25 -16.48 -30.15
C HIS A 540 -5.04 -17.52 -30.99
N HIS A 541 -4.52 -18.74 -31.11
CA HIS A 541 -5.18 -19.89 -31.73
C HIS A 541 -6.12 -20.59 -30.75
N PHE A 542 -7.09 -19.85 -30.20
CA PHE A 542 -7.96 -20.31 -29.11
C PHE A 542 -8.73 -21.59 -29.41
N LYS A 543 -9.20 -21.78 -30.66
CA LYS A 543 -9.87 -23.01 -31.07
C LYS A 543 -8.96 -24.23 -30.91
N THR A 544 -7.71 -24.10 -31.35
CA THR A 544 -6.69 -25.15 -31.20
C THR A 544 -6.34 -25.39 -29.74
N ALA A 545 -6.27 -24.34 -28.92
CA ALA A 545 -6.07 -24.47 -27.48
C ALA A 545 -7.18 -25.31 -26.83
N PHE A 546 -8.46 -25.00 -27.12
CA PHE A 546 -9.59 -25.80 -26.62
C PHE A 546 -9.51 -27.26 -27.07
N LEU A 547 -9.14 -27.55 -28.32
CA LEU A 547 -9.00 -28.93 -28.80
C LEU A 547 -7.98 -29.75 -27.98
N TYR A 548 -6.84 -29.15 -27.63
CA TYR A 548 -5.86 -29.83 -26.77
C TYR A 548 -6.41 -30.06 -25.36
N LEU A 549 -7.03 -29.04 -24.76
CA LEU A 549 -7.64 -29.14 -23.42
C LEU A 549 -8.77 -30.17 -23.35
N ASP A 550 -9.60 -30.23 -24.40
CA ASP A 550 -10.67 -31.23 -24.53
C ASP A 550 -10.11 -32.64 -24.66
N SER A 551 -9.02 -32.80 -25.41
CA SER A 551 -8.35 -34.09 -25.60
C SER A 551 -7.82 -34.65 -24.28
N ILE A 552 -7.29 -33.79 -23.40
CA ILE A 552 -6.84 -34.20 -22.05
C ILE A 552 -8.03 -34.71 -21.23
N ASN A 553 -9.12 -33.94 -21.16
CA ASN A 553 -10.30 -34.34 -20.38
C ASN A 553 -10.96 -35.64 -20.88
N VAL A 554 -10.95 -35.89 -22.19
CA VAL A 554 -11.53 -37.11 -22.77
C VAL A 554 -10.61 -38.31 -22.56
N SER A 555 -9.30 -38.15 -22.76
CA SER A 555 -8.34 -39.26 -22.72
C SER A 555 -7.85 -39.58 -21.30
N PHE A 556 -7.90 -38.60 -20.40
CA PHE A 556 -7.48 -38.70 -19.00
C PHE A 556 -8.54 -38.10 -18.05
N PRO A 557 -9.73 -38.71 -17.92
CA PRO A 557 -10.77 -38.19 -17.03
C PRO A 557 -10.30 -38.15 -15.57
N GLY A 558 -10.42 -36.99 -14.93
CA GLY A 558 -10.00 -36.80 -13.52
C GLY A 558 -8.49 -36.66 -13.32
N HIS A 559 -7.74 -36.30 -14.37
CA HIS A 559 -6.32 -35.97 -14.25
C HIS A 559 -6.09 -34.80 -13.29
N ALA A 560 -4.92 -34.75 -12.66
CA ALA A 560 -4.49 -33.63 -11.81
C ALA A 560 -4.34 -32.28 -12.55
N LEU A 561 -4.55 -32.23 -13.88
CA LEU A 561 -4.52 -30.99 -14.67
C LEU A 561 -5.90 -30.31 -14.78
N SER A 562 -6.91 -30.86 -14.12
CA SER A 562 -8.31 -30.53 -14.41
C SER A 562 -8.65 -29.10 -14.00
N ASP A 563 -8.09 -28.63 -12.90
CA ASP A 563 -8.17 -27.25 -12.40
C ASP A 563 -7.36 -26.28 -13.24
N GLU A 564 -6.14 -26.62 -13.66
CA GLU A 564 -5.40 -25.80 -14.63
C GLU A 564 -6.18 -25.64 -15.93
N ILE A 565 -6.79 -26.73 -16.43
CA ILE A 565 -7.61 -26.67 -17.64
C ILE A 565 -8.78 -25.70 -17.44
N LEU A 566 -9.47 -25.72 -16.29
CA LEU A 566 -10.54 -24.76 -16.00
C LEU A 566 -10.02 -23.32 -15.98
N PHE A 567 -8.85 -23.10 -15.37
CA PHE A 567 -8.24 -21.79 -15.26
C PHE A 567 -7.85 -21.23 -16.64
N ILE A 568 -7.23 -22.04 -17.49
CA ILE A 568 -6.87 -21.66 -18.87
C ILE A 568 -8.11 -21.39 -19.71
N ARG A 569 -9.14 -22.24 -19.63
CA ARG A 569 -10.39 -21.98 -20.33
C ARG A 569 -11.02 -20.66 -19.89
N ALA A 570 -11.01 -20.35 -18.59
CA ALA A 570 -11.50 -19.09 -18.08
C ALA A 570 -10.71 -17.90 -18.63
N ARG A 571 -9.37 -18.00 -18.65
CA ARG A 571 -8.48 -16.98 -19.21
C ARG A 571 -8.71 -16.73 -20.71
N ILE A 572 -8.92 -17.78 -21.49
CA ILE A 572 -9.29 -17.67 -22.91
C ILE A 572 -10.66 -16.99 -23.06
N LYS A 573 -11.65 -17.36 -22.22
CA LYS A 573 -12.98 -16.73 -22.24
C LYS A 573 -12.94 -15.26 -21.84
N GLU A 574 -12.11 -14.90 -20.88
CA GLU A 574 -11.82 -13.51 -20.50
C GLU A 574 -11.20 -12.74 -21.68
N THR A 575 -10.18 -13.31 -22.33
CA THR A 575 -9.50 -12.71 -23.50
C THR A 575 -10.44 -12.52 -24.68
N THR A 576 -11.38 -13.45 -24.87
CA THR A 576 -12.41 -13.38 -25.92
C THR A 576 -13.65 -12.58 -25.48
N LYS A 577 -13.58 -11.88 -24.34
CA LYS A 577 -14.63 -11.01 -23.79
C LYS A 577 -15.94 -11.73 -23.42
N ASN A 578 -15.89 -13.06 -23.30
CA ASN A 578 -17.00 -13.86 -22.82
C ASN A 578 -16.93 -14.02 -21.30
N TYR A 579 -17.18 -12.90 -20.60
CA TYR A 579 -17.00 -12.80 -19.15
C TYR A 579 -17.94 -13.69 -18.33
N VAL A 580 -19.14 -13.98 -18.86
CA VAL A 580 -20.12 -14.84 -18.18
C VAL A 580 -19.62 -16.28 -18.11
N GLU A 581 -19.14 -16.82 -19.23
CA GLU A 581 -18.55 -18.16 -19.25
C GLU A 581 -17.24 -18.21 -18.45
N ALA A 582 -16.41 -17.17 -18.53
CA ALA A 582 -15.20 -17.06 -17.71
C ALA A 582 -15.53 -17.14 -16.20
N ALA A 583 -16.53 -16.38 -15.77
CA ALA A 583 -16.99 -16.40 -14.38
C ALA A 583 -17.52 -17.78 -13.96
N SER A 584 -18.29 -18.46 -14.83
CA SER A 584 -18.79 -19.81 -14.55
C SER A 584 -17.67 -20.84 -14.40
N LEU A 585 -16.61 -20.74 -15.22
CA LEU A 585 -15.45 -21.64 -15.14
C LEU A 585 -14.65 -21.42 -13.84
N LEU A 586 -14.41 -20.16 -13.47
CA LEU A 586 -13.72 -19.81 -12.23
C LEU A 586 -14.54 -20.17 -10.99
N GLU A 587 -15.86 -20.01 -11.04
CA GLU A 587 -16.75 -20.46 -9.97
C GLU A 587 -16.65 -21.98 -9.79
N THR A 588 -16.70 -22.73 -10.89
CA THR A 588 -16.51 -24.19 -10.86
C THR A 588 -15.16 -24.56 -10.25
N LEU A 589 -14.08 -23.90 -10.66
CA LEU A 589 -12.74 -24.11 -10.11
C LEU A 589 -12.70 -23.85 -8.59
N SER A 590 -13.24 -22.71 -8.15
CA SER A 590 -13.24 -22.31 -6.73
C SER A 590 -14.07 -23.21 -5.81
N ILE A 591 -15.02 -23.97 -6.37
CA ILE A 591 -15.89 -24.87 -5.61
C ILE A 591 -15.34 -26.30 -5.65
N ALA A 592 -15.00 -26.81 -6.84
CA ALA A 592 -14.56 -28.19 -7.03
C ALA A 592 -13.13 -28.43 -6.53
N TYR A 593 -12.28 -27.40 -6.56
CA TYR A 593 -10.87 -27.48 -6.19
C TYR A 593 -10.54 -26.52 -5.04
N ASN A 594 -11.45 -26.33 -4.09
CA ASN A 594 -11.29 -25.41 -2.95
C ASN A 594 -10.11 -25.74 -2.00
N PHE A 595 -9.49 -26.91 -2.17
CA PHE A 595 -8.32 -27.35 -1.44
C PHE A 595 -7.02 -27.01 -2.18
N ASP A 596 -7.11 -26.68 -3.46
CA ASP A 596 -5.97 -26.37 -4.32
C ASP A 596 -5.55 -24.91 -4.17
N ILE A 597 -4.27 -24.65 -4.43
CA ILE A 597 -3.70 -23.31 -4.45
C ILE A 597 -4.43 -22.47 -5.51
N LEU A 598 -4.82 -23.02 -6.66
CA LEU A 598 -5.52 -22.22 -7.68
C LEU A 598 -6.90 -21.68 -7.26
N ALA A 599 -7.48 -22.16 -6.17
CA ALA A 599 -8.78 -21.68 -5.71
C ALA A 599 -8.77 -20.21 -5.28
N ASP A 600 -7.67 -19.74 -4.69
CA ASP A 600 -7.53 -18.35 -4.26
C ASP A 600 -7.36 -17.42 -5.48
N ASN A 601 -6.58 -17.82 -6.47
CA ASN A 601 -6.40 -17.19 -7.77
C ASN A 601 -7.76 -17.05 -8.49
N ALA A 602 -8.56 -18.11 -8.46
CA ALA A 602 -9.87 -18.12 -9.08
C ALA A 602 -10.86 -17.19 -8.36
N LEU A 603 -10.91 -17.20 -7.03
CA LEU A 603 -11.78 -16.29 -6.26
C LEU A 603 -11.42 -14.82 -6.49
N TYR A 604 -10.12 -14.50 -6.49
CA TYR A 604 -9.66 -13.14 -6.76
C TYR A 604 -10.06 -12.67 -8.16
N LYS A 605 -9.77 -13.47 -9.20
CA LYS A 605 -10.17 -13.18 -10.59
C LYS A 605 -11.69 -13.09 -10.75
N LEU A 606 -12.45 -13.98 -10.11
CA LEU A 606 -13.90 -13.98 -10.14
C LEU A 606 -14.47 -12.70 -9.51
N GLY A 607 -13.92 -12.26 -8.37
CA GLY A 607 -14.26 -10.99 -7.74
C GLY A 607 -14.03 -9.80 -8.66
N LEU A 608 -12.87 -9.75 -9.34
CA LEU A 608 -12.55 -8.70 -10.32
C LEU A 608 -13.51 -8.71 -11.53
N LEU A 609 -13.84 -9.89 -12.07
CA LEU A 609 -14.79 -10.02 -13.17
C LEU A 609 -16.18 -9.51 -12.77
N TYR A 610 -16.67 -9.89 -11.59
CA TYR A 610 -17.95 -9.42 -11.09
C TYR A 610 -17.94 -7.89 -10.88
N ALA A 611 -16.89 -7.35 -10.26
CA ALA A 611 -16.79 -5.92 -9.97
C ALA A 611 -16.73 -5.07 -11.25
N TYR A 612 -15.88 -5.47 -12.21
CA TYR A 612 -15.46 -4.56 -13.29
C TYR A 612 -15.95 -4.93 -14.69
N LYS A 613 -16.42 -6.16 -14.91
CA LYS A 613 -16.90 -6.62 -16.23
C LYS A 613 -18.37 -6.94 -16.24
N LEU A 614 -18.88 -7.53 -15.16
CA LEU A 614 -20.28 -7.92 -15.02
C LEU A 614 -21.11 -6.92 -14.19
N ASN A 615 -20.47 -5.92 -13.57
CA ASN A 615 -21.10 -4.90 -12.73
C ASN A 615 -21.99 -5.47 -11.61
N ASP A 616 -21.59 -6.59 -11.02
CA ASP A 616 -22.26 -7.26 -9.90
C ASP A 616 -21.45 -7.09 -8.61
N SER A 617 -21.57 -5.92 -7.99
CA SER A 617 -20.88 -5.56 -6.75
C SER A 617 -21.16 -6.52 -5.59
N SER A 618 -22.38 -7.08 -5.52
CA SER A 618 -22.77 -7.99 -4.44
C SER A 618 -21.97 -9.28 -4.51
N LYS A 619 -21.93 -9.92 -5.69
CA LYS A 619 -21.14 -11.14 -5.87
C LYS A 619 -19.65 -10.88 -5.77
N ALA A 620 -19.18 -9.73 -6.26
CA ALA A 620 -17.78 -9.36 -6.12
C ALA A 620 -17.35 -9.31 -4.65
N MET A 621 -18.13 -8.64 -3.79
CA MET A 621 -17.87 -8.60 -2.35
C MET A 621 -17.86 -10.00 -1.73
N GLU A 622 -18.85 -10.84 -2.05
CA GLU A 622 -18.92 -12.22 -1.54
C GLU A 622 -17.65 -13.03 -1.88
N ARG A 623 -17.12 -12.89 -3.11
CA ARG A 623 -15.91 -13.62 -3.52
C ARG A 623 -14.66 -13.12 -2.83
N PHE A 624 -14.50 -11.80 -2.71
CA PHE A 624 -13.36 -11.22 -1.98
C PHE A 624 -13.43 -11.56 -0.49
N GLU A 625 -14.61 -11.53 0.12
CA GLU A 625 -14.81 -11.93 1.52
C GLU A 625 -14.42 -13.39 1.74
N LYS A 626 -14.92 -14.31 0.91
CA LYS A 626 -14.56 -15.72 0.97
C LYS A 626 -13.05 -15.95 0.85
N LEU A 627 -12.39 -15.21 -0.07
CA LEU A 627 -10.94 -15.25 -0.22
C LEU A 627 -10.22 -14.80 1.06
N ILE A 628 -10.65 -13.69 1.66
CA ILE A 628 -10.05 -13.11 2.88
C ILE A 628 -10.24 -14.02 4.09
N GLU A 629 -11.40 -14.67 4.21
CA GLU A 629 -11.74 -15.53 5.35
C GLU A 629 -11.07 -16.90 5.26
N THR A 630 -11.01 -17.48 4.05
CA THR A 630 -10.62 -18.89 3.86
C THR A 630 -9.14 -19.05 3.53
N TYR A 631 -8.55 -18.12 2.77
CA TYR A 631 -7.20 -18.25 2.22
C TYR A 631 -6.26 -17.20 2.81
N GLY A 632 -6.00 -17.32 4.11
CA GLY A 632 -5.17 -16.38 4.89
C GLY A 632 -3.68 -16.30 4.49
N SER A 633 -3.20 -17.21 3.63
CA SER A 633 -1.85 -17.20 3.05
C SER A 633 -1.80 -16.75 1.58
N SER A 634 -2.94 -16.40 0.98
CA SER A 634 -3.00 -15.98 -0.42
C SER A 634 -2.20 -14.70 -0.68
N VAL A 635 -1.50 -14.66 -1.82
CA VAL A 635 -0.80 -13.46 -2.28
C VAL A 635 -1.77 -12.31 -2.55
N TYR A 636 -3.05 -12.60 -2.83
CA TYR A 636 -4.05 -11.60 -3.18
C TYR A 636 -4.82 -11.00 -2.01
N ILE A 637 -4.53 -11.34 -0.74
CA ILE A 637 -5.32 -10.85 0.42
C ILE A 637 -5.35 -9.33 0.51
N VAL A 638 -4.19 -8.70 0.33
CA VAL A 638 -4.06 -7.24 0.47
C VAL A 638 -4.88 -6.54 -0.60
N ASP A 639 -4.75 -7.01 -1.85
CA ASP A 639 -5.52 -6.48 -2.97
C ASP A 639 -7.02 -6.77 -2.81
N ALA A 640 -7.42 -7.98 -2.41
CA ALA A 640 -8.81 -8.34 -2.18
C ALA A 640 -9.47 -7.48 -1.10
N ARG A 641 -8.77 -7.17 -0.01
CA ARG A 641 -9.26 -6.24 1.03
C ARG A 641 -9.47 -4.83 0.49
N ARG A 642 -8.54 -4.36 -0.34
CA ARG A 642 -8.66 -3.05 -0.99
C ARG A 642 -9.88 -3.01 -1.91
N GLU A 643 -10.04 -4.00 -2.79
CA GLU A 643 -11.18 -4.08 -3.71
C GLU A 643 -12.51 -4.21 -2.95
N TYR A 644 -12.57 -5.03 -1.89
CA TYR A 644 -13.76 -5.17 -1.06
C TYR A 644 -14.20 -3.85 -0.43
N ARG A 645 -13.26 -3.09 0.16
CA ARG A 645 -13.55 -1.77 0.77
C ARG A 645 -14.07 -0.78 -0.26
N LYS A 646 -13.42 -0.74 -1.42
CA LYS A 646 -13.81 0.14 -2.54
C LYS A 646 -15.24 -0.11 -2.99
N ILE A 647 -15.63 -1.39 -3.14
CA ILE A 647 -17.00 -1.75 -3.54
C ILE A 647 -18.03 -1.41 -2.45
N ARG A 648 -17.63 -1.51 -1.18
CA ARG A 648 -18.47 -1.13 -0.03
C ARG A 648 -18.68 0.38 0.11
N GLY A 649 -17.87 1.20 -0.58
CA GLY A 649 -17.97 2.66 -0.60
C GLY A 649 -17.15 3.38 0.47
N TYR A 650 -16.03 2.79 0.89
CA TYR A 650 -15.09 3.36 1.87
C TYR A 650 -13.86 3.99 1.23
#